data_AF-A0A1R1Y5L6-F1
#
_entry.id   AF-A0A1R1Y5L6-F1
#
_cell.length_a   1.000
_cell.length_b   1.000
_cell.length_c   1.000
_cell.angle_alpha   90.00
_cell.angle_beta   90.00
_cell.angle_gamma   90.00
#
_symmetry.space_group_name_H-M   'P 1'
#
loop_
_entity.id
_entity.type
_entity.pdbx_description
1 polymer ?
#
loop_
_entity_poly.entity_id
_entity_poly.type
_entity_poly.pdbx_seq_one_letter_code
_entity_poly.pdbx_strand_id
1 'polypeptide(L)'
;MENDLSFSEVFSHHTYPVLGVLGDPLNTLKTPYAISVAKTLISYFKTPENCNSSEKTWNPRTQYWNVVNVDYDLEGYFSSLIDCTKERELILDATWINKFQKTPAVLISIFELSNDDSSLIASIKSIAQKTSLSHTAVIIVDQIQYESSSTDSRIAEILKHSGLDSKHLAISRPGNKAYIREFLGGLESDLWVDSMFFYGSKISKRQHKIGLQLPLIESEKGAVNITQSNSESKTKGSDKWYYYGRGKLIRHYIKQSYFSECCNESELKKICIKESYRQIQLYLNELSRSVQQEFNSGKLIDPQLESYIRKNKHWCEAICIMNSLCVRMEREAIREWQESPRVQHLQNLLQVLQNSKIVSSFYNWYLISQSLESLLPIHSLAFDSGKGVPAASYSENIDHRLLEIAPVQPQNIGFLHYSIATILYECSKALEKESINEFTILSGIQEIKINISSIWKKALNHLIESENYYASKLWSLRINSTIADLLIKLDNTDLGIKKLRSVIEFYREQRWGLLLENSLEILKNYGTMENKFMCLLELSSSKKTSSSAIEWMDFLESGKIENDLSIDMLSILPVITCKPIFFRNPKNSIKKPKFRITLLNQLPHPIKFDELNVEFEPKSSCTISLNSVEIKNKRYVIEGEASIPDGATSIHIVRVSGIIKKNNVNVEFFWNFPQNRSKATWKYAIADNSVDFDFIEIEKLVPAISGEIIPFSIKVINKGTEKTTKSKVLISLENKNNGKEIETRSVDIAGLNINESTIITEEFKLPESVGVSTLFLKAKVETEFEYFGKTQLEKGIDVPTVYPLSVAINEIKNKIQ
;
A
#
# COMPACT_ATOMS: atom_id res chain seq x y z
N MET A 1 -21.10 -1.25 -15.66
CA MET A 1 -21.21 0.20 -15.94
C MET A 1 -19.86 0.60 -16.45
N GLU A 2 -19.79 1.18 -17.66
CA GLU A 2 -18.56 1.78 -18.17
C GLU A 2 -18.02 2.75 -17.11
N ASN A 3 -16.69 2.72 -16.88
CA ASN A 3 -16.03 3.49 -15.83
C ASN A 3 -16.10 4.99 -16.17
N ASP A 4 -17.20 5.64 -15.81
CA ASP A 4 -17.23 7.10 -15.74
C ASP A 4 -16.20 7.55 -14.71
N LEU A 5 -15.17 8.25 -15.18
CA LEU A 5 -14.13 8.82 -14.34
C LEU A 5 -14.77 9.77 -13.32
N SER A 6 -14.37 9.66 -12.06
CA SER A 6 -14.80 10.56 -11.00
C SER A 6 -14.38 12.01 -11.28
N PHE A 7 -15.08 12.98 -10.70
CA PHE A 7 -14.72 14.40 -10.86
C PHE A 7 -13.26 14.69 -10.50
N SER A 8 -12.73 14.04 -9.46
CA SER A 8 -11.33 14.20 -9.08
C SER A 8 -10.41 13.64 -10.16
N GLU A 9 -10.68 12.45 -10.70
CA GLU A 9 -9.92 11.87 -11.81
C GLU A 9 -9.96 12.79 -13.04
N VAL A 10 -11.15 13.22 -13.48
CA VAL A 10 -11.32 14.13 -14.64
C VAL A 10 -10.58 15.45 -14.45
N PHE A 11 -10.75 16.12 -13.31
CA PHE A 11 -10.08 17.39 -13.01
C PHE A 11 -8.56 17.24 -12.83
N SER A 12 -8.15 16.01 -12.53
CA SER A 12 -6.76 15.61 -12.52
C SER A 12 -6.23 15.25 -13.93
N HIS A 13 -6.98 15.15 -15.02
CA HIS A 13 -6.31 14.92 -16.32
C HIS A 13 -5.60 16.19 -16.85
N HIS A 14 -4.76 16.04 -17.89
CA HIS A 14 -4.27 17.22 -18.60
C HIS A 14 -5.42 17.97 -19.24
N THR A 15 -5.28 19.28 -19.24
CA THR A 15 -6.21 20.15 -19.93
C THR A 15 -5.68 20.44 -21.31
N TYR A 16 -6.28 19.80 -22.31
CA TYR A 16 -5.89 19.99 -23.70
C TYR A 16 -6.61 21.22 -24.29
N PRO A 17 -5.90 22.04 -25.07
CA PRO A 17 -6.54 22.98 -25.97
C PRO A 17 -7.49 22.26 -26.95
N VAL A 18 -8.56 22.95 -27.35
CA VAL A 18 -9.69 22.35 -28.06
C VAL A 18 -9.66 22.81 -29.52
N LEU A 19 -9.60 21.86 -30.44
CA LEU A 19 -9.71 22.10 -31.89
C LEU A 19 -11.15 21.84 -32.33
N GLY A 20 -11.82 22.85 -32.87
CA GLY A 20 -13.14 22.69 -33.46
C GLY A 20 -13.06 22.32 -34.93
N VAL A 21 -13.55 21.15 -35.32
CA VAL A 21 -13.71 20.75 -36.73
C VAL A 21 -15.11 21.15 -37.17
N LEU A 22 -15.21 22.01 -38.18
CA LEU A 22 -16.49 22.51 -38.68
C LEU A 22 -17.24 21.45 -39.50
N GLY A 23 -18.49 21.22 -39.13
CA GLY A 23 -19.40 20.26 -39.76
C GLY A 23 -18.95 18.80 -39.59
N ASP A 24 -19.35 17.96 -40.53
CA ASP A 24 -18.86 16.59 -40.65
C ASP A 24 -18.19 16.40 -42.03
N PRO A 25 -16.88 16.70 -42.14
CA PRO A 25 -16.17 16.62 -43.40
C PRO A 25 -16.16 15.19 -43.99
N LEU A 26 -16.38 14.16 -43.18
CA LEU A 26 -16.43 12.78 -43.67
C LEU A 26 -17.70 12.48 -44.47
N ASN A 27 -18.74 13.29 -44.27
CA ASN A 27 -20.03 13.17 -44.92
C ASN A 27 -20.29 14.28 -45.97
N THR A 28 -19.49 15.35 -46.01
CA THR A 28 -19.68 16.49 -46.94
C THR A 28 -18.70 16.52 -48.12
N LEU A 29 -17.53 15.88 -48.02
CA LEU A 29 -16.56 15.81 -49.11
C LEU A 29 -17.01 14.84 -50.22
N LYS A 30 -16.69 15.14 -51.48
CA LYS A 30 -17.26 14.45 -52.65
C LYS A 30 -16.41 13.26 -53.08
N THR A 31 -15.08 13.40 -53.10
CA THR A 31 -14.21 12.32 -53.59
C THR A 31 -13.72 11.38 -52.49
N PRO A 32 -13.48 10.09 -52.81
CA PRO A 32 -12.86 9.14 -51.87
C PRO A 32 -11.47 9.60 -51.39
N TYR A 33 -10.72 10.28 -52.25
CA TYR A 33 -9.41 10.84 -51.91
C TYR A 33 -9.55 11.94 -50.84
N ALA A 34 -10.43 12.93 -51.05
CA ALA A 34 -10.67 13.99 -50.07
C ALA A 34 -11.16 13.44 -48.72
N ILE A 35 -12.06 12.45 -48.73
CA ILE A 35 -12.52 11.77 -47.51
C ILE A 35 -11.33 11.09 -46.80
N SER A 36 -10.44 10.41 -47.52
CA SER A 36 -9.26 9.74 -46.95
C SER A 36 -8.26 10.75 -46.33
N VAL A 37 -8.02 11.86 -46.99
CA VAL A 37 -7.15 12.94 -46.49
C VAL A 37 -7.76 13.59 -45.25
N ALA A 38 -9.06 13.89 -45.26
CA ALA A 38 -9.77 14.44 -44.11
C ALA A 38 -9.76 13.49 -42.90
N LYS A 39 -9.95 12.18 -43.12
CA LYS A 39 -9.80 11.16 -42.07
C LYS A 39 -8.40 11.17 -41.47
N THR A 40 -7.38 11.26 -42.31
CA THR A 40 -5.96 11.28 -41.87
C THR A 40 -5.66 12.54 -41.05
N LEU A 41 -6.10 13.71 -41.51
CA LEU A 41 -5.99 14.99 -40.81
C LEU A 41 -6.66 14.97 -39.44
N ILE A 42 -7.93 14.58 -39.38
CA ILE A 42 -8.68 14.53 -38.11
C ILE A 42 -8.06 13.50 -37.17
N SER A 43 -7.65 12.33 -37.70
CA SER A 43 -6.99 11.30 -36.90
C SER A 43 -5.62 11.72 -36.37
N TYR A 44 -4.90 12.60 -37.07
CA TYR A 44 -3.61 13.11 -36.63
C TYR A 44 -3.76 13.98 -35.37
N PHE A 45 -4.78 14.85 -35.33
CA PHE A 45 -5.04 15.73 -34.20
C PHE A 45 -5.73 15.03 -33.02
N LYS A 46 -6.54 13.99 -33.29
CA LYS A 46 -7.25 13.26 -32.23
C LYS A 46 -6.28 12.60 -31.27
N THR A 47 -6.51 12.80 -29.96
CA THR A 47 -5.94 11.95 -28.92
C THR A 47 -6.22 10.48 -29.26
N PRO A 48 -5.21 9.59 -29.31
CA PRO A 48 -5.40 8.19 -29.67
C PRO A 48 -6.45 7.52 -28.77
N GLU A 49 -7.42 6.83 -29.38
CA GLU A 49 -8.49 6.12 -28.64
C GLU A 49 -7.89 5.08 -27.67
N ASN A 50 -6.82 4.40 -28.13
CA ASN A 50 -6.03 3.40 -27.40
C ASN A 50 -4.86 3.96 -26.58
N CYS A 51 -4.74 5.28 -26.38
CA CYS A 51 -3.76 5.76 -25.41
C CYS A 51 -4.06 5.10 -24.07
N ASN A 52 -3.08 4.40 -23.50
CA ASN A 52 -3.19 3.83 -22.17
C ASN A 52 -3.65 4.94 -21.21
N SER A 53 -4.40 4.59 -20.17
CA SER A 53 -4.79 5.57 -19.14
C SER A 53 -3.56 6.35 -18.64
N SER A 54 -2.39 5.71 -18.60
CA SER A 54 -1.08 6.31 -18.30
C SER A 54 -0.62 7.38 -19.31
N GLU A 55 -0.90 7.26 -20.61
CA GLU A 55 -0.55 8.26 -21.64
C GLU A 55 -1.56 9.40 -21.73
N LYS A 56 -2.84 9.12 -21.40
CA LYS A 56 -3.87 10.15 -21.14
C LYS A 56 -3.62 10.86 -19.80
N THR A 57 -2.61 10.44 -19.04
CA THR A 57 -2.18 11.09 -17.80
C THR A 57 -0.80 11.75 -17.91
N TRP A 58 -0.79 13.05 -17.63
CA TRP A 58 0.15 13.79 -16.78
C TRP A 58 1.60 13.98 -17.25
N ASN A 59 2.05 13.28 -18.28
CA ASN A 59 3.23 13.65 -19.08
C ASN A 59 3.16 13.01 -20.47
N PRO A 60 2.18 13.39 -21.31
CA PRO A 60 2.17 12.87 -22.66
C PRO A 60 3.44 13.40 -23.32
N ARG A 61 4.28 12.49 -23.82
CA ARG A 61 5.49 12.86 -24.59
C ARG A 61 5.16 13.72 -25.81
N THR A 62 3.87 13.86 -26.12
CA THR A 62 3.29 14.53 -27.26
C THR A 62 2.12 15.39 -26.78
N GLN A 63 2.03 16.65 -27.17
CA GLN A 63 0.83 17.46 -26.88
C GLN A 63 -0.33 16.93 -27.72
N TYR A 64 -1.51 16.77 -27.10
CA TYR A 64 -2.71 16.30 -27.80
C TYR A 64 -3.74 17.42 -27.92
N TRP A 65 -4.58 17.33 -28.95
CA TRP A 65 -5.75 18.19 -29.11
C TRP A 65 -6.99 17.48 -28.60
N ASN A 66 -7.87 18.22 -27.93
CA ASN A 66 -9.25 17.76 -27.79
C ASN A 66 -10.04 18.18 -29.03
N VAL A 67 -10.27 17.24 -29.94
CA VAL A 67 -10.98 17.49 -31.21
C VAL A 67 -12.48 17.36 -31.00
N VAL A 68 -13.21 18.44 -31.29
CA VAL A 68 -14.68 18.48 -31.19
C VAL A 68 -15.30 18.90 -32.51
N ASN A 69 -16.42 18.29 -32.87
CA ASN A 69 -17.19 18.73 -34.04
C ASN A 69 -18.03 19.95 -33.66
N VAL A 70 -18.02 20.96 -34.53
CA VAL A 70 -18.72 22.23 -34.37
C VAL A 70 -19.68 22.40 -35.54
N ASP A 71 -20.96 22.58 -35.24
CA ASP A 71 -21.97 22.78 -36.29
C ASP A 71 -21.76 24.09 -37.07
N TYR A 72 -22.23 24.13 -38.31
CA TYR A 72 -22.19 25.35 -39.14
C TYR A 72 -23.07 26.49 -38.58
N ASP A 73 -24.02 26.18 -37.70
CA ASP A 73 -24.68 27.17 -36.85
C ASP A 73 -23.79 27.52 -35.65
N LEU A 74 -22.76 28.33 -35.92
CA LEU A 74 -21.77 28.73 -34.93
C LEU A 74 -22.41 29.50 -33.75
N GLU A 75 -23.35 30.38 -34.04
CA GLU A 75 -24.05 31.16 -33.01
C GLU A 75 -24.90 30.26 -32.10
N GLY A 76 -25.63 29.29 -32.68
CA GLY A 76 -26.34 28.25 -31.95
C GLY A 76 -25.42 27.32 -31.14
N TYR A 77 -24.27 26.94 -31.70
CA TYR A 77 -23.29 26.09 -31.02
C TYR A 77 -22.70 26.79 -29.78
N PHE A 78 -22.21 28.02 -29.92
CA PHE A 78 -21.62 28.74 -28.78
C PHE A 78 -22.66 29.14 -27.72
N SER A 79 -23.91 29.39 -28.11
CA SER A 79 -25.00 29.66 -27.17
C SER A 79 -25.46 28.41 -26.43
N SER A 80 -25.56 27.26 -27.11
CA SER A 80 -25.92 25.97 -26.50
C SER A 80 -24.86 25.41 -25.54
N LEU A 81 -23.58 25.77 -25.70
CA LEU A 81 -22.53 25.53 -24.69
C LEU A 81 -22.79 26.27 -23.37
N ILE A 82 -23.72 27.22 -23.33
CA ILE A 82 -24.15 27.90 -22.11
C ILE A 82 -25.37 27.18 -21.54
N ASP A 83 -25.13 26.17 -20.70
CA ASP A 83 -26.20 25.62 -19.88
C ASP A 83 -26.58 26.64 -18.80
N CYS A 84 -27.51 27.54 -19.15
CA CYS A 84 -28.12 28.51 -18.26
C CYS A 84 -29.18 27.89 -17.34
N THR A 85 -29.49 26.60 -17.48
CA THR A 85 -30.68 25.99 -16.88
C THR A 85 -30.42 25.33 -15.53
N LYS A 86 -29.16 25.17 -15.13
CA LYS A 86 -28.80 24.54 -13.85
C LYS A 86 -27.66 25.32 -13.17
N GLU A 87 -28.01 26.41 -12.49
CA GLU A 87 -27.15 26.90 -11.40
C GLU A 87 -27.16 25.84 -10.29
N ARG A 88 -26.31 24.83 -10.42
CA ARG A 88 -25.92 24.01 -9.28
C ARG A 88 -25.07 24.93 -8.44
N GLU A 89 -25.58 25.35 -7.28
CA GLU A 89 -24.89 26.19 -6.28
C GLU A 89 -23.59 25.48 -5.80
N LEU A 90 -22.59 25.36 -6.65
CA LEU A 90 -21.34 24.60 -6.49
C LEU A 90 -20.20 25.41 -7.12
N ILE A 91 -18.99 25.31 -6.57
CA ILE A 91 -17.79 26.01 -7.02
C ILE A 91 -17.35 25.53 -8.41
N LEU A 92 -17.31 24.22 -8.64
CA LEU A 92 -16.97 23.50 -9.87
C LEU A 92 -17.84 22.23 -9.97
N ASP A 93 -18.75 22.17 -10.95
CA ASP A 93 -19.47 20.94 -11.25
C ASP A 93 -18.94 20.25 -12.51
N ALA A 94 -19.34 18.99 -12.75
CA ALA A 94 -18.93 18.23 -13.93
C ALA A 94 -19.31 18.93 -15.26
N THR A 95 -20.41 19.69 -15.27
CA THR A 95 -20.83 20.52 -16.41
C THR A 95 -19.82 21.60 -16.74
N TRP A 96 -19.13 22.16 -15.75
CA TRP A 96 -18.04 23.09 -15.96
C TRP A 96 -16.91 22.46 -16.77
N ILE A 97 -16.41 21.28 -16.38
CA ILE A 97 -15.31 20.62 -17.10
C ILE A 97 -15.72 20.27 -18.52
N ASN A 98 -16.91 19.69 -18.69
CA ASN A 98 -17.46 19.36 -20.01
C ASN A 98 -17.56 20.58 -20.90
N LYS A 99 -17.97 21.73 -20.36
CA LYS A 99 -18.03 22.99 -21.11
C LYS A 99 -16.65 23.46 -21.55
N PHE A 100 -15.66 23.43 -20.66
CA PHE A 100 -14.28 23.81 -21.00
C PHE A 100 -13.70 22.91 -22.08
N GLN A 101 -13.90 21.60 -21.97
CA GLN A 101 -13.42 20.63 -22.94
C GLN A 101 -14.17 20.69 -24.29
N LYS A 102 -15.38 21.27 -24.35
CA LYS A 102 -16.14 21.43 -25.61
C LYS A 102 -15.98 22.78 -26.29
N THR A 103 -15.34 23.76 -25.65
CA THR A 103 -15.24 25.12 -26.21
C THR A 103 -13.98 25.23 -27.08
N PRO A 104 -14.09 25.32 -28.42
CA PRO A 104 -12.94 25.42 -29.30
C PRO A 104 -12.16 26.73 -29.06
N ALA A 105 -10.82 26.63 -29.12
CA ALA A 105 -9.91 27.77 -29.12
C ALA A 105 -9.58 28.23 -30.55
N VAL A 106 -9.57 27.29 -31.49
CA VAL A 106 -9.33 27.48 -32.91
C VAL A 106 -10.29 26.61 -33.72
N LEU A 107 -10.60 27.03 -34.93
CA LEU A 107 -11.48 26.31 -35.84
C LEU A 107 -10.73 25.86 -37.09
N ILE A 108 -11.00 24.65 -37.52
CA ILE A 108 -10.55 24.11 -38.81
C ILE A 108 -11.78 23.75 -39.65
N SER A 109 -11.77 24.14 -40.91
CA SER A 109 -12.73 23.67 -41.90
C SER A 109 -11.99 22.96 -43.03
N ILE A 110 -12.50 21.81 -43.44
CA ILE A 110 -11.89 21.02 -44.51
C ILE A 110 -12.77 21.13 -45.75
N PHE A 111 -12.16 21.58 -46.85
CA PHE A 111 -12.79 21.72 -48.14
C PHE A 111 -12.05 20.91 -49.19
N GLU A 112 -12.77 20.52 -50.22
CA GLU A 112 -12.22 19.95 -51.44
C GLU A 112 -12.19 21.04 -52.52
N LEU A 113 -11.06 21.19 -53.21
CA LEU A 113 -10.99 22.08 -54.36
C LEU A 113 -11.96 21.55 -55.43
N SER A 114 -12.86 22.41 -55.91
CA SER A 114 -13.92 22.02 -56.85
C SER A 114 -13.84 22.88 -58.10
N ASN A 115 -14.50 22.57 -59.21
CA ASN A 115 -14.40 23.41 -60.42
C ASN A 115 -14.98 24.83 -60.26
N ASP A 116 -15.81 25.07 -59.23
CA ASP A 116 -16.33 26.40 -58.88
C ASP A 116 -15.81 26.84 -57.50
N ASP A 117 -14.88 27.78 -57.51
CA ASP A 117 -14.25 28.32 -56.30
C ASP A 117 -15.16 29.32 -55.56
N SER A 118 -16.22 29.82 -56.20
CA SER A 118 -17.12 30.86 -55.65
C SER A 118 -17.83 30.38 -54.40
N SER A 119 -18.31 29.13 -54.41
CA SER A 119 -18.98 28.50 -53.28
C SER A 119 -18.06 28.34 -52.08
N LEU A 120 -16.83 27.87 -52.31
CA LEU A 120 -15.79 27.71 -51.29
C LEU A 120 -15.40 29.05 -50.68
N ILE A 121 -15.16 30.08 -51.51
CA ILE A 121 -14.84 31.44 -51.06
C ILE A 121 -15.97 32.01 -50.19
N ALA A 122 -17.22 31.83 -50.60
CA ALA A 122 -18.38 32.31 -49.85
C ALA A 122 -18.53 31.60 -48.50
N SER A 123 -18.30 30.27 -48.46
CA SER A 123 -18.32 29.48 -47.22
C SER A 123 -17.23 29.93 -46.24
N ILE A 124 -15.99 30.09 -46.70
CA ILE A 124 -14.87 30.56 -45.88
C ILE A 124 -15.17 31.95 -45.29
N LYS A 125 -15.61 32.88 -46.14
CA LYS A 125 -16.00 34.24 -45.70
C LYS A 125 -17.11 34.22 -44.65
N SER A 126 -18.13 33.40 -44.88
CA SER A 126 -19.26 33.30 -43.95
C SER A 126 -18.83 32.79 -42.58
N ILE A 127 -17.94 31.78 -42.54
CA ILE A 127 -17.39 31.25 -41.29
C ILE A 127 -16.59 32.33 -40.56
N ALA A 128 -15.64 32.97 -41.26
CA ALA A 128 -14.77 34.00 -40.68
C ALA A 128 -15.56 35.21 -40.14
N GLN A 129 -16.71 35.54 -40.71
CA GLN A 129 -17.59 36.62 -40.23
C GLN A 129 -18.43 36.25 -39.00
N LYS A 130 -18.76 34.97 -38.83
CA LYS A 130 -19.66 34.48 -37.77
C LYS A 130 -18.94 34.11 -36.47
N THR A 131 -17.61 34.14 -36.45
CA THR A 131 -16.82 33.73 -35.29
C THR A 131 -15.74 34.75 -34.95
N SER A 132 -15.35 34.77 -33.67
CA SER A 132 -14.19 35.52 -33.18
C SER A 132 -12.97 34.63 -32.95
N LEU A 133 -13.07 33.34 -33.26
CA LEU A 133 -11.96 32.39 -33.17
C LEU A 133 -11.14 32.42 -34.45
N SER A 134 -9.82 32.19 -34.34
CA SER A 134 -8.98 31.96 -35.51
C SER A 134 -9.49 30.75 -36.28
N HIS A 135 -9.63 30.93 -37.59
CA HIS A 135 -10.20 29.94 -38.51
C HIS A 135 -9.16 29.60 -39.56
N THR A 136 -8.77 28.33 -39.64
CA THR A 136 -7.91 27.80 -40.69
C THR A 136 -8.74 26.98 -41.68
N ALA A 137 -8.68 27.35 -42.96
CA ALA A 137 -9.29 26.59 -44.04
C ALA A 137 -8.25 25.64 -44.65
N VAL A 138 -8.53 24.34 -44.60
CA VAL A 138 -7.74 23.33 -45.31
C VAL A 138 -8.42 23.03 -46.65
N ILE A 139 -7.68 23.21 -47.74
CA ILE A 139 -8.13 22.87 -49.09
C ILE A 139 -7.39 21.63 -49.54
N ILE A 140 -8.14 20.56 -49.84
CA ILE A 140 -7.61 19.33 -50.39
C ILE A 140 -7.60 19.43 -51.92
N VAL A 141 -6.45 19.19 -52.51
CA VAL A 141 -6.24 19.16 -53.96
C VAL A 141 -5.95 17.72 -54.38
N ASP A 142 -6.72 17.18 -55.32
CA ASP A 142 -6.48 15.84 -55.86
C ASP A 142 -5.36 15.81 -56.92
N GLN A 143 -4.95 14.62 -57.38
CA GLN A 143 -3.88 14.46 -58.37
C GLN A 143 -4.18 15.18 -59.69
N ILE A 144 -5.42 15.08 -60.17
CA ILE A 144 -5.84 15.64 -61.46
C ILE A 144 -5.77 17.17 -61.41
N GLN A 145 -6.22 17.76 -60.31
CA GLN A 145 -6.16 19.19 -60.08
C GLN A 145 -4.74 19.66 -59.84
N TYR A 146 -3.93 18.91 -59.07
CA TYR A 146 -2.55 19.29 -58.79
C TYR A 146 -1.70 19.38 -60.07
N GLU A 147 -1.94 18.51 -61.04
CA GLU A 147 -1.24 18.51 -62.34
C GLU A 147 -1.72 19.62 -63.30
N SER A 148 -2.81 20.32 -62.99
CA SER A 148 -3.30 21.45 -63.79
C SER A 148 -2.44 22.69 -63.60
N SER A 149 -2.04 23.33 -64.70
CA SER A 149 -1.24 24.57 -64.69
C SER A 149 -1.96 25.78 -64.09
N SER A 150 -3.28 25.70 -63.88
CA SER A 150 -4.10 26.79 -63.30
C SER A 150 -4.26 26.72 -61.78
N THR A 151 -3.82 25.65 -61.13
CA THR A 151 -4.15 25.39 -59.72
C THR A 151 -3.55 26.40 -58.74
N ASP A 152 -2.30 26.80 -58.94
CA ASP A 152 -1.69 27.84 -58.09
C ASP A 152 -2.37 29.21 -58.27
N SER A 153 -2.81 29.55 -59.49
CA SER A 153 -3.59 30.76 -59.75
C SER A 153 -4.95 30.74 -59.05
N ARG A 154 -5.63 29.60 -59.05
CA ARG A 154 -6.92 29.40 -58.38
C ARG A 154 -6.80 29.49 -56.86
N ILE A 155 -5.77 28.88 -56.28
CA ILE A 155 -5.47 29.00 -54.85
C ILE A 155 -5.18 30.47 -54.48
N ALA A 156 -4.42 31.19 -55.30
CA ALA A 156 -4.16 32.62 -55.08
C ALA A 156 -5.45 33.46 -55.16
N GLU A 157 -6.38 33.14 -56.07
CA GLU A 157 -7.70 33.76 -56.13
C GLU A 157 -8.54 33.45 -54.89
N ILE A 158 -8.54 32.19 -54.42
CA ILE A 158 -9.23 31.81 -53.19
C ILE A 158 -8.67 32.58 -51.99
N LEU A 159 -7.34 32.69 -51.86
CA LEU A 159 -6.72 33.47 -50.78
C LEU A 159 -7.14 34.94 -50.85
N LYS A 160 -6.99 35.56 -52.02
CA LYS A 160 -7.33 36.97 -52.25
C LYS A 160 -8.80 37.26 -51.98
N HIS A 161 -9.69 36.38 -52.42
CA HIS A 161 -11.13 36.60 -52.36
C HIS A 161 -11.78 36.04 -51.10
N SER A 162 -11.16 35.15 -50.34
CA SER A 162 -11.67 34.69 -49.04
C SER A 162 -11.39 35.69 -47.92
N GLY A 163 -10.33 36.49 -48.05
CA GLY A 163 -9.91 37.44 -47.01
C GLY A 163 -9.23 36.77 -45.81
N LEU A 164 -8.89 35.48 -45.92
CA LEU A 164 -8.00 34.82 -44.97
C LEU A 164 -6.56 35.28 -45.19
N ASP A 165 -5.79 35.38 -44.11
CA ASP A 165 -4.33 35.47 -44.21
C ASP A 165 -3.77 34.15 -44.76
N SER A 166 -2.67 34.25 -45.50
CA SER A 166 -1.89 33.14 -46.04
C SER A 166 -1.57 32.05 -45.00
N LYS A 167 -1.35 32.43 -43.74
CA LYS A 167 -1.14 31.50 -42.61
C LYS A 167 -2.38 30.63 -42.31
N HIS A 168 -3.58 31.13 -42.56
CA HIS A 168 -4.84 30.47 -42.23
C HIS A 168 -5.45 29.73 -43.43
N LEU A 169 -4.73 29.65 -44.55
CA LEU A 169 -5.12 28.86 -45.72
C LEU A 169 -4.08 27.75 -45.94
N ALA A 170 -4.42 26.53 -45.53
CA ALA A 170 -3.55 25.37 -45.67
C ALA A 170 -3.96 24.53 -46.88
N ILE A 171 -2.99 24.14 -47.71
CA ILE A 171 -3.26 23.41 -48.96
C ILE A 171 -2.66 22.01 -48.84
N SER A 172 -3.51 21.00 -48.84
CA SER A 172 -3.10 19.60 -48.86
C SER A 172 -2.96 19.13 -50.31
N ARG A 173 -1.72 18.96 -50.76
CA ARG A 173 -1.40 18.45 -52.11
C ARG A 173 -1.18 16.93 -52.07
N PRO A 174 -1.30 16.23 -53.21
CA PRO A 174 -0.86 14.85 -53.31
C PRO A 174 0.65 14.76 -53.05
N GLY A 175 1.07 13.79 -52.26
CA GLY A 175 2.48 13.65 -51.91
C GLY A 175 2.81 12.34 -51.21
N ASN A 176 4.11 12.10 -51.06
CA ASN A 176 4.60 10.94 -50.33
C ASN A 176 4.42 11.12 -48.80
N LYS A 177 4.71 10.06 -48.04
CA LYS A 177 4.59 10.06 -46.58
C LYS A 177 5.38 11.18 -45.88
N ALA A 178 6.52 11.60 -46.45
CA ALA A 178 7.34 12.66 -45.88
C ALA A 178 6.65 14.02 -46.01
N TYR A 179 6.12 14.34 -47.20
CA TYR A 179 5.33 15.55 -47.43
C TYR A 179 4.10 15.63 -46.51
N ILE A 180 3.34 14.54 -46.40
CA ILE A 180 2.14 14.51 -45.55
C ILE A 180 2.51 14.81 -44.09
N ARG A 181 3.62 14.26 -43.60
CA ARG A 181 4.11 14.53 -42.23
C ARG A 181 4.52 15.99 -42.04
N GLU A 182 5.23 16.56 -43.02
CA GLU A 182 5.64 17.96 -42.99
C GLU A 182 4.42 18.90 -43.00
N PHE A 183 3.46 18.65 -43.88
CA PHE A 183 2.20 19.40 -43.95
C PHE A 183 1.42 19.37 -42.63
N LEU A 184 1.25 18.18 -42.04
CA LEU A 184 0.56 18.02 -40.76
C LEU A 184 1.28 18.73 -39.62
N GLY A 185 2.62 18.64 -39.56
CA GLY A 185 3.42 19.35 -38.57
C GLY A 185 3.36 20.88 -38.71
N GLY A 186 3.35 21.39 -39.94
CA GLY A 186 3.17 22.82 -40.22
C GLY A 186 1.79 23.32 -39.79
N LEU A 187 0.73 22.61 -40.20
CA LEU A 187 -0.65 22.92 -39.83
C LEU A 187 -0.85 22.90 -38.30
N GLU A 188 -0.30 21.90 -37.62
CA GLU A 188 -0.35 21.79 -36.16
C GLU A 188 0.35 22.97 -35.47
N SER A 189 1.52 23.36 -35.96
CA SER A 189 2.28 24.50 -35.43
C SER A 189 1.49 25.80 -35.52
N ASP A 190 0.84 26.07 -36.65
CA ASP A 190 0.06 27.28 -36.86
C ASP A 190 -1.17 27.32 -35.95
N LEU A 191 -1.92 26.21 -35.90
CA LEU A 191 -3.07 26.06 -35.01
C LEU A 191 -2.64 26.21 -33.54
N TRP A 192 -1.47 25.71 -33.16
CA TRP A 192 -0.96 25.86 -31.80
C TRP A 192 -0.75 27.30 -31.42
N VAL A 193 -0.03 28.04 -32.26
CA VAL A 193 0.24 29.47 -32.04
C VAL A 193 -1.08 30.24 -31.87
N ASP A 194 -2.06 29.98 -32.73
CA ASP A 194 -3.36 30.66 -32.66
C ASP A 194 -4.14 30.32 -31.39
N SER A 195 -4.09 29.05 -30.96
CA SER A 195 -4.71 28.62 -29.71
C SER A 195 -4.04 29.27 -28.49
N MET A 196 -2.71 29.41 -28.50
CA MET A 196 -1.96 30.08 -27.43
C MET A 196 -2.37 31.55 -27.32
N PHE A 197 -2.54 32.25 -28.45
CA PHE A 197 -3.04 33.62 -28.45
C PHE A 197 -4.47 33.72 -27.90
N PHE A 198 -5.36 32.80 -28.28
CA PHE A 198 -6.71 32.75 -27.74
C PHE A 198 -6.68 32.64 -26.21
N TYR A 199 -5.95 31.67 -25.66
CA TYR A 199 -5.87 31.45 -24.22
C TYR A 199 -5.14 32.58 -23.49
N GLY A 200 -4.06 33.12 -24.05
CA GLY A 200 -3.37 34.29 -23.54
C GLY A 200 -4.30 35.51 -23.40
N SER A 201 -5.18 35.75 -24.39
CA SER A 201 -6.17 36.83 -24.32
C SER A 201 -7.20 36.65 -23.19
N LYS A 202 -7.46 35.40 -22.78
CA LYS A 202 -8.38 35.11 -21.66
C LYS A 202 -7.71 35.33 -20.30
N ILE A 203 -6.38 35.24 -20.20
CA ILE A 203 -5.63 35.45 -18.95
C ILE A 203 -5.88 36.87 -18.43
N SER A 204 -5.66 37.91 -19.23
CA SER A 204 -5.85 39.30 -18.81
C SER A 204 -7.28 39.59 -18.34
N LYS A 205 -8.28 39.01 -19.03
CA LYS A 205 -9.69 39.11 -18.62
C LYS A 205 -9.97 38.44 -17.28
N ARG A 206 -9.27 37.35 -16.95
CA ARG A 206 -9.39 36.66 -15.66
C ARG A 206 -8.62 37.40 -14.57
N GLN A 207 -7.42 37.87 -14.84
CA GLN A 207 -6.62 38.67 -13.91
C GLN A 207 -7.38 39.91 -13.44
N HIS A 208 -8.05 40.61 -14.36
CA HIS A 208 -8.92 41.73 -14.01
C HIS A 208 -10.08 41.31 -13.06
N LYS A 209 -10.76 40.20 -13.35
CA LYS A 209 -11.84 39.68 -12.49
C LYS A 209 -11.34 39.26 -11.10
N ILE A 210 -10.14 38.69 -11.02
CA ILE A 210 -9.48 38.37 -9.74
C ILE A 210 -9.17 39.65 -8.98
N GLY A 211 -8.59 40.66 -9.64
CA GLY A 211 -8.27 41.96 -9.05
C GLY A 211 -9.50 42.72 -8.56
N LEU A 212 -10.67 42.54 -9.18
CA LEU A 212 -11.93 43.08 -8.69
C LEU A 212 -12.48 42.30 -7.48
N GLN A 213 -12.31 40.98 -7.46
CA GLN A 213 -12.91 40.10 -6.45
C GLN A 213 -12.11 40.07 -5.13
N LEU A 214 -10.78 40.20 -5.19
CA LEU A 214 -9.90 40.19 -4.01
C LEU A 214 -10.22 41.29 -2.99
N PRO A 215 -10.29 42.60 -3.38
CA PRO A 215 -10.55 43.68 -2.44
C PRO A 215 -11.90 43.53 -1.73
N LEU A 216 -12.93 43.07 -2.45
CA LEU A 216 -14.27 42.87 -1.90
C LEU A 216 -14.29 41.80 -0.79
N ILE A 217 -13.42 40.80 -0.87
CA ILE A 217 -13.31 39.73 0.12
C ILE A 217 -12.44 40.17 1.32
N GLU A 218 -11.44 41.03 1.10
CA GLU A 218 -10.51 41.50 2.13
C GLU A 218 -11.06 42.68 2.94
N SER A 219 -11.80 43.60 2.32
CA SER A 219 -12.39 44.77 3.00
C SER A 219 -13.40 44.40 4.09
N GLU A 220 -14.07 43.25 3.97
CA GLU A 220 -15.04 42.78 4.96
C GLU A 220 -14.40 42.14 6.19
N LYS A 221 -13.18 41.60 6.08
CA LYS A 221 -12.41 41.17 7.27
C LYS A 221 -11.90 42.37 8.09
N GLY A 222 -11.77 43.53 7.45
CA GLY A 222 -11.35 44.80 8.06
C GLY A 222 -12.48 45.73 8.51
N ALA A 223 -13.75 45.41 8.21
CA ALA A 223 -14.90 46.23 8.59
C ALA A 223 -15.37 45.98 10.03
N VAL A 224 -14.44 46.06 10.98
CA VAL A 224 -14.75 46.42 12.38
C VAL A 224 -14.28 47.86 12.50
N ASN A 225 -15.21 48.81 12.49
CA ASN A 225 -15.06 50.28 12.46
C ASN A 225 -15.08 50.92 11.07
N ILE A 226 -16.27 50.98 10.45
CA ILE A 226 -16.63 52.17 9.67
C ILE A 226 -17.92 52.70 10.27
N THR A 227 -17.78 53.89 10.86
CA THR A 227 -18.84 54.72 11.41
C THR A 227 -19.96 54.93 10.38
N GLN A 228 -21.18 54.89 10.90
CA GLN A 228 -22.44 55.19 10.22
C GLN A 228 -22.32 56.34 9.20
N SER A 229 -22.76 56.09 7.98
CA SER A 229 -23.46 57.13 7.22
C SER A 229 -24.59 56.48 6.41
N ASN A 230 -25.75 57.13 6.53
CA ASN A 230 -27.06 56.65 6.14
C ASN A 230 -27.17 56.33 4.64
N SER A 231 -27.61 55.12 4.33
CA SER A 231 -28.62 54.91 3.29
C SER A 231 -29.41 53.64 3.58
N GLU A 232 -30.70 53.82 3.82
CA GLU A 232 -31.66 52.75 3.99
C GLU A 232 -31.81 51.98 2.68
N SER A 233 -31.22 50.79 2.60
CA SER A 233 -31.87 49.69 1.91
C SER A 233 -31.88 48.48 2.85
N LYS A 234 -33.08 48.16 3.34
CA LYS A 234 -33.35 46.91 4.05
C LYS A 234 -33.19 45.75 3.08
N THR A 235 -31.97 45.23 2.91
CA THR A 235 -31.79 43.83 2.51
C THR A 235 -32.06 42.96 3.74
N LYS A 236 -33.35 42.68 3.97
CA LYS A 236 -33.76 41.52 4.77
C LYS A 236 -33.33 40.27 3.99
N GLY A 237 -32.35 39.57 4.55
CA GLY A 237 -31.62 38.45 3.94
C GLY A 237 -30.12 38.73 4.07
N SER A 238 -29.56 38.58 5.27
CA SER A 238 -28.11 38.64 5.51
C SER A 238 -27.41 37.40 4.92
N ASP A 239 -27.74 37.05 3.69
CA ASP A 239 -27.48 35.75 3.11
C ASP A 239 -26.16 35.74 2.32
N LYS A 240 -25.16 35.11 2.94
CA LYS A 240 -24.21 34.18 2.31
C LYS A 240 -23.30 34.71 1.19
N TRP A 241 -23.25 36.01 0.88
CA TRP A 241 -22.45 36.51 -0.26
C TRP A 241 -20.96 36.12 -0.15
N TYR A 242 -20.41 36.06 1.06
CA TYR A 242 -19.01 35.72 1.32
C TYR A 242 -18.63 34.30 0.84
N TYR A 243 -19.55 33.34 0.94
CA TYR A 243 -19.39 32.02 0.33
C TYR A 243 -19.37 32.09 -1.20
N TYR A 244 -20.26 32.89 -1.77
CA TYR A 244 -20.35 33.05 -3.22
C TYR A 244 -19.16 33.82 -3.79
N GLY A 245 -18.62 34.82 -3.09
CA GLY A 245 -17.46 35.62 -3.50
C GLY A 245 -16.17 34.81 -3.54
N ARG A 246 -15.86 34.08 -2.46
CA ARG A 246 -14.64 33.24 -2.41
C ARG A 246 -14.73 32.04 -3.36
N GLY A 247 -15.90 31.41 -3.48
CA GLY A 247 -16.14 30.38 -4.51
C GLY A 247 -15.88 30.90 -5.94
N LYS A 248 -16.33 32.13 -6.27
CA LYS A 248 -16.04 32.78 -7.56
C LYS A 248 -14.53 33.04 -7.75
N LEU A 249 -13.84 33.48 -6.70
CA LEU A 249 -12.39 33.72 -6.74
C LEU A 249 -11.62 32.43 -7.03
N ILE A 250 -11.92 31.35 -6.29
CA ILE A 250 -11.34 30.02 -6.52
C ILE A 250 -11.55 29.59 -7.98
N ARG A 251 -12.80 29.71 -8.46
CA ARG A 251 -13.14 29.40 -9.85
C ARG A 251 -12.32 30.23 -10.85
N HIS A 252 -12.03 31.49 -10.56
CA HIS A 252 -11.23 32.33 -11.45
C HIS A 252 -9.76 31.93 -11.49
N TYR A 253 -9.14 31.62 -10.35
CA TYR A 253 -7.77 31.12 -10.32
C TYR A 253 -7.64 29.77 -11.04
N ILE A 254 -8.59 28.85 -10.83
CA ILE A 254 -8.60 27.57 -11.55
C ILE A 254 -8.71 27.78 -13.07
N LYS A 255 -9.61 28.65 -13.55
CA LYS A 255 -9.69 29.00 -14.99
C LYS A 255 -8.39 29.57 -15.52
N GLN A 256 -7.76 30.46 -14.76
CA GLN A 256 -6.52 31.07 -15.17
C GLN A 256 -5.39 30.05 -15.23
N SER A 257 -5.31 29.12 -14.26
CA SER A 257 -4.35 28.02 -14.32
C SER A 257 -4.49 27.17 -15.58
N TYR A 258 -5.73 26.88 -16.00
CA TYR A 258 -6.02 26.17 -17.24
C TYR A 258 -5.53 26.96 -18.47
N PHE A 259 -5.87 28.25 -18.55
CA PHE A 259 -5.48 29.08 -19.70
C PHE A 259 -3.97 29.21 -19.78
N SER A 260 -3.31 29.39 -18.64
CA SER A 260 -1.85 29.41 -18.53
C SER A 260 -1.22 28.08 -18.95
N GLU A 261 -1.83 26.94 -18.61
CA GLU A 261 -1.38 25.62 -19.07
C GLU A 261 -1.48 25.49 -20.60
N CYS A 262 -2.60 25.93 -21.20
CA CYS A 262 -2.81 25.86 -22.66
C CYS A 262 -1.97 26.87 -23.46
N CYS A 263 -1.47 27.93 -22.84
CA CYS A 263 -0.59 28.90 -23.49
C CYS A 263 0.88 28.79 -23.05
N ASN A 264 1.28 27.67 -22.44
CA ASN A 264 2.65 27.39 -21.98
C ASN A 264 3.23 28.40 -20.96
N GLU A 265 2.38 29.09 -20.19
CA GLU A 265 2.77 30.01 -19.10
C GLU A 265 2.91 29.25 -17.77
N SER A 266 4.03 28.54 -17.57
CA SER A 266 4.24 27.61 -16.45
C SER A 266 4.20 28.28 -15.06
N GLU A 267 4.84 29.43 -14.89
CA GLU A 267 4.91 30.11 -13.60
C GLU A 267 3.56 30.64 -13.15
N LEU A 268 2.82 31.30 -14.04
CA LEU A 268 1.49 31.82 -13.73
C LEU A 268 0.51 30.69 -13.40
N LYS A 269 0.61 29.56 -14.11
CA LYS A 269 -0.15 28.35 -13.80
C LYS A 269 0.12 27.89 -12.36
N LYS A 270 1.39 27.74 -11.96
CA LYS A 270 1.77 27.31 -10.60
C LYS A 270 1.25 28.26 -9.53
N ILE A 271 1.39 29.57 -9.74
CA ILE A 271 0.87 30.60 -8.82
C ILE A 271 -0.64 30.45 -8.66
N CYS A 272 -1.37 30.32 -9.77
CA CYS A 272 -2.82 30.18 -9.74
C CYS A 272 -3.28 28.89 -9.04
N ILE A 273 -2.57 27.76 -9.20
CA ILE A 273 -2.89 26.52 -8.48
C ILE A 273 -2.68 26.70 -6.98
N LYS A 274 -1.51 27.21 -6.57
CA LYS A 274 -1.19 27.46 -5.15
C LYS A 274 -2.19 28.42 -4.50
N GLU A 275 -2.55 29.48 -5.20
CA GLU A 275 -3.49 30.46 -4.71
C GLU A 275 -4.93 29.91 -4.65
N SER A 276 -5.36 29.13 -5.65
CA SER A 276 -6.65 28.40 -5.59
C SER A 276 -6.71 27.51 -4.35
N TYR A 277 -5.62 26.80 -4.06
CA TYR A 277 -5.52 25.88 -2.94
C TYR A 277 -5.62 26.62 -1.60
N ARG A 278 -4.88 27.74 -1.46
CA ARG A 278 -4.98 28.64 -0.30
C ARG A 278 -6.40 29.17 -0.10
N GLN A 279 -7.06 29.60 -1.18
CA GLN A 279 -8.43 30.12 -1.11
C GLN A 279 -9.45 29.06 -0.71
N ILE A 280 -9.26 27.81 -1.14
CA ILE A 280 -10.11 26.68 -0.72
C ILE A 280 -9.99 26.38 0.77
N GLN A 281 -8.79 26.46 1.34
CA GLN A 281 -8.63 26.29 2.79
C GLN A 281 -9.35 27.37 3.59
N LEU A 282 -9.21 28.63 3.15
CA LEU A 282 -9.94 29.75 3.75
C LEU A 282 -11.45 29.53 3.62
N TYR A 283 -11.92 29.09 2.46
CA TYR A 283 -13.33 28.77 2.23
C TYR A 283 -13.86 27.68 3.17
N LEU A 284 -13.12 26.59 3.35
CA LEU A 284 -13.47 25.50 4.27
C LEU A 284 -13.52 25.98 5.73
N ASN A 285 -12.55 26.79 6.16
CA ASN A 285 -12.54 27.41 7.49
C ASN A 285 -13.76 28.31 7.71
N GLU A 286 -14.20 29.01 6.67
CA GLU A 286 -15.35 29.91 6.74
C GLU A 286 -16.65 29.13 6.82
N LEU A 287 -16.79 28.09 6.01
CA LEU A 287 -17.92 27.15 6.08
C LEU A 287 -18.02 26.58 7.48
N SER A 288 -16.91 26.04 8.00
CA SER A 288 -16.82 25.52 9.36
C SER A 288 -17.28 26.54 10.41
N ARG A 289 -16.83 27.81 10.32
CA ARG A 289 -17.24 28.86 11.26
C ARG A 289 -18.73 29.14 11.23
N SER A 290 -19.35 29.20 10.05
CA SER A 290 -20.80 29.42 9.97
C SER A 290 -21.60 28.25 10.49
N VAL A 291 -21.17 27.02 10.21
CA VAL A 291 -21.80 25.84 10.80
C VAL A 291 -21.68 25.90 12.33
N GLN A 292 -20.51 26.29 12.86
CA GLN A 292 -20.32 26.47 14.29
C GLN A 292 -21.19 27.58 14.88
N GLN A 293 -21.39 28.68 14.16
CA GLN A 293 -22.29 29.77 14.59
C GLN A 293 -23.74 29.29 14.66
N GLU A 294 -24.20 28.52 13.67
CA GLU A 294 -25.52 27.91 13.69
C GLU A 294 -25.69 26.96 14.88
N PHE A 295 -24.69 26.12 15.14
CA PHE A 295 -24.63 25.26 16.32
C PHE A 295 -24.69 26.06 17.64
N ASN A 296 -23.82 27.06 17.81
CA ASN A 296 -23.78 27.89 19.02
C ASN A 296 -25.08 28.71 19.22
N SER A 297 -25.80 29.03 18.14
CA SER A 297 -27.10 29.71 18.20
C SER A 297 -28.25 28.78 18.60
N GLY A 298 -27.97 27.49 18.85
CA GLY A 298 -28.96 26.48 19.22
C GLY A 298 -29.79 25.95 18.05
N LYS A 299 -29.43 26.29 16.80
CA LYS A 299 -30.14 25.79 15.60
C LYS A 299 -29.76 24.36 15.23
N LEU A 300 -28.59 23.89 15.67
CA LEU A 300 -28.10 22.53 15.46
C LEU A 300 -27.69 21.93 16.81
N ILE A 301 -27.89 20.63 16.98
CA ILE A 301 -27.43 19.84 18.15
C ILE A 301 -26.18 19.04 17.73
N ASP A 302 -25.30 18.70 18.68
CA ASP A 302 -23.96 18.17 18.41
C ASP A 302 -23.98 16.87 17.56
N PRO A 303 -24.90 15.91 17.81
CA PRO A 303 -25.05 14.72 16.94
C PRO A 303 -25.54 15.05 15.52
N GLN A 304 -26.18 16.20 15.31
CA GLN A 304 -26.67 16.65 14.00
C GLN A 304 -25.63 17.47 13.25
N LEU A 305 -24.67 18.11 13.94
CA LEU A 305 -23.59 18.91 13.36
C LEU A 305 -22.80 18.09 12.34
N GLU A 306 -22.39 16.88 12.73
CA GLU A 306 -21.59 16.03 11.87
C GLU A 306 -22.38 15.54 10.65
N SER A 307 -23.62 15.10 10.85
CA SER A 307 -24.51 14.71 9.76
C SER A 307 -24.74 15.86 8.77
N TYR A 308 -24.87 17.09 9.28
CA TYR A 308 -24.99 18.29 8.47
C TYR A 308 -23.75 18.54 7.63
N ILE A 309 -22.54 18.44 8.20
CA ILE A 309 -21.27 18.62 7.48
C ILE A 309 -21.11 17.57 6.37
N ARG A 310 -21.38 16.29 6.66
CA ARG A 310 -21.28 15.18 5.68
C ARG A 310 -22.24 15.33 4.50
N LYS A 311 -23.37 16.00 4.72
CA LYS A 311 -24.40 16.30 3.72
C LYS A 311 -24.34 17.74 3.21
N ASN A 312 -23.29 18.49 3.54
CA ASN A 312 -23.11 19.84 3.01
C ASN A 312 -22.39 19.76 1.66
N LYS A 313 -23.12 20.05 0.58
CA LYS A 313 -22.59 19.98 -0.79
C LYS A 313 -21.32 20.82 -1.00
N HIS A 314 -21.24 22.01 -0.38
CA HIS A 314 -20.09 22.90 -0.51
C HIS A 314 -18.87 22.40 0.26
N TRP A 315 -19.10 21.78 1.43
CA TRP A 315 -18.05 21.14 2.21
C TRP A 315 -17.41 19.99 1.42
N CYS A 316 -18.24 19.05 0.97
CA CYS A 316 -17.78 17.88 0.22
C CYS A 316 -17.07 18.28 -1.08
N GLU A 317 -17.67 19.20 -1.85
CA GLU A 317 -17.07 19.72 -3.06
C GLU A 317 -15.71 20.41 -2.80
N ALA A 318 -15.62 21.27 -1.78
CA ALA A 318 -14.39 21.98 -1.48
C ALA A 318 -13.26 21.04 -1.06
N ILE A 319 -13.55 19.96 -0.32
CA ILE A 319 -12.57 18.90 -0.02
C ILE A 319 -12.12 18.19 -1.31
N CYS A 320 -13.04 17.84 -2.21
CA CYS A 320 -12.69 17.25 -3.51
C CYS A 320 -11.80 18.19 -4.35
N ILE A 321 -12.10 19.48 -4.39
CA ILE A 321 -11.28 20.48 -5.09
C ILE A 321 -9.91 20.60 -4.41
N MET A 322 -9.85 20.60 -3.07
CA MET A 322 -8.59 20.66 -2.32
C MET A 322 -7.68 19.47 -2.66
N ASN A 323 -8.20 18.25 -2.63
CA ASN A 323 -7.47 17.03 -2.99
C ASN A 323 -6.98 17.09 -4.44
N SER A 324 -7.86 17.51 -5.36
CA SER A 324 -7.50 17.58 -6.78
C SER A 324 -6.47 18.68 -7.09
N LEU A 325 -6.46 19.78 -6.34
CA LEU A 325 -5.42 20.80 -6.42
C LEU A 325 -4.09 20.32 -5.84
N CYS A 326 -4.08 19.55 -4.75
CA CYS A 326 -2.88 18.89 -4.23
C CYS A 326 -2.27 17.97 -5.28
N VAL A 327 -3.10 17.14 -5.91
CA VAL A 327 -2.73 16.28 -7.02
C VAL A 327 -2.08 17.09 -8.17
N ARG A 328 -2.63 18.25 -8.53
CA ARG A 328 -2.02 19.13 -9.56
C ARG A 328 -0.69 19.75 -9.10
N MET A 329 -0.56 20.17 -7.84
CA MET A 329 0.72 20.68 -7.31
C MET A 329 1.80 19.60 -7.28
N GLU A 330 1.44 18.37 -6.90
CA GLU A 330 2.36 17.23 -6.85
C GLU A 330 2.97 16.94 -8.23
N ARG A 331 2.21 17.14 -9.31
CA ARG A 331 2.74 17.00 -10.68
C ARG A 331 3.82 18.00 -11.01
N GLU A 332 3.58 19.27 -10.67
CA GLU A 332 4.56 20.31 -10.91
C GLU A 332 5.82 20.02 -10.08
N ALA A 333 5.65 19.52 -8.85
CA ALA A 333 6.77 19.08 -8.03
C ALA A 333 7.54 17.91 -8.68
N ILE A 334 6.86 16.91 -9.23
CA ILE A 334 7.51 15.81 -9.98
C ILE A 334 8.25 16.34 -11.21
N ARG A 335 7.61 17.20 -12.00
CA ARG A 335 8.18 17.78 -13.22
C ARG A 335 9.43 18.61 -12.95
N GLU A 336 9.41 19.38 -11.88
CA GLU A 336 10.49 20.32 -11.53
C GLU A 336 11.47 19.76 -10.49
N TRP A 337 11.29 18.50 -10.08
CA TRP A 337 12.05 17.82 -9.04
C TRP A 337 12.08 18.61 -7.72
N GLN A 338 10.93 19.16 -7.32
CA GLN A 338 10.73 19.92 -6.09
C GLN A 338 10.11 19.05 -4.99
N GLU A 339 10.08 19.58 -3.77
CA GLU A 339 9.44 18.93 -2.62
C GLU A 339 7.96 18.62 -2.87
N SER A 340 7.53 17.45 -2.42
CA SER A 340 6.13 17.02 -2.50
C SER A 340 5.20 17.88 -1.63
N PRO A 341 4.10 18.44 -2.15
CA PRO A 341 3.10 19.16 -1.34
C PRO A 341 2.26 18.29 -0.39
N ARG A 342 2.40 16.96 -0.40
CA ARG A 342 1.51 16.03 0.31
C ARG A 342 1.47 16.24 1.81
N VAL A 343 2.64 16.38 2.42
CA VAL A 343 2.79 16.60 3.87
C VAL A 343 2.04 17.85 4.27
N GLN A 344 2.29 18.95 3.56
CA GLN A 344 1.60 20.22 3.77
C GLN A 344 0.09 20.10 3.50
N HIS A 345 -0.32 19.30 2.51
CA HIS A 345 -1.72 19.06 2.23
C HIS A 345 -2.44 18.33 3.37
N LEU A 346 -1.85 17.26 3.88
CA LEU A 346 -2.40 16.49 5.00
C LEU A 346 -2.47 17.34 6.28
N GLN A 347 -1.44 18.14 6.58
CA GLN A 347 -1.48 19.09 7.71
C GLN A 347 -2.65 20.06 7.59
N ASN A 348 -2.83 20.62 6.40
CA ASN A 348 -3.91 21.58 6.16
C ASN A 348 -5.30 20.92 6.24
N LEU A 349 -5.44 19.69 5.74
CA LEU A 349 -6.67 18.91 5.89
C LEU A 349 -6.95 18.65 7.37
N LEU A 350 -5.97 18.19 8.14
CA LEU A 350 -6.11 17.98 9.58
C LEU A 350 -6.52 19.27 10.31
N GLN A 351 -5.92 20.41 9.95
CA GLN A 351 -6.28 21.70 10.52
C GLN A 351 -7.72 22.09 10.18
N VAL A 352 -8.16 21.89 8.94
CA VAL A 352 -9.57 22.12 8.53
C VAL A 352 -10.52 21.24 9.35
N LEU A 353 -10.20 19.97 9.52
CA LEU A 353 -11.01 19.02 10.28
C LEU A 353 -11.07 19.40 11.77
N GLN A 354 -9.94 19.76 12.37
CA GLN A 354 -9.87 20.24 13.76
C GLN A 354 -10.71 21.52 13.95
N ASN A 355 -10.60 22.49 13.03
CA ASN A 355 -11.37 23.73 13.09
C ASN A 355 -12.88 23.49 12.96
N SER A 356 -13.28 22.48 12.19
CA SER A 356 -14.69 22.09 12.02
C SER A 356 -15.33 21.43 13.23
N LYS A 357 -14.53 21.13 14.28
CA LYS A 357 -14.98 20.47 15.52
C LYS A 357 -15.78 19.19 15.28
N ILE A 358 -15.46 18.46 14.20
CA ILE A 358 -16.04 17.15 13.95
C ILE A 358 -15.60 16.22 15.10
N VAL A 359 -16.57 15.75 15.86
CA VAL A 359 -16.33 14.98 17.09
C VAL A 359 -15.92 13.54 16.78
N SER A 360 -16.51 12.92 15.74
CA SER A 360 -16.24 11.52 15.46
C SER A 360 -14.93 11.31 14.68
N SER A 361 -14.06 10.53 15.28
CA SER A 361 -12.73 10.20 14.74
C SER A 361 -12.78 9.46 13.40
N PHE A 362 -13.85 8.69 13.13
CA PHE A 362 -13.95 7.90 11.91
C PHE A 362 -14.05 8.73 10.63
N TYR A 363 -14.75 9.87 10.66
CA TYR A 363 -14.91 10.70 9.46
C TYR A 363 -13.59 11.40 9.09
N ASN A 364 -12.79 11.77 10.09
CA ASN A 364 -11.44 12.28 9.86
C ASN A 364 -10.58 11.22 9.18
N TRP A 365 -10.57 9.98 9.70
CA TRP A 365 -9.86 8.88 9.06
C TRP A 365 -10.34 8.62 7.63
N TYR A 366 -11.66 8.64 7.41
CA TYR A 366 -12.23 8.45 6.08
C TYR A 366 -11.75 9.53 5.10
N LEU A 367 -11.80 10.81 5.46
CA LEU A 367 -11.36 11.90 4.58
C LEU A 367 -9.85 11.84 4.31
N ILE A 368 -9.03 11.53 5.31
CA ILE A 368 -7.58 11.36 5.13
C ILE A 368 -7.30 10.21 4.15
N SER A 369 -7.98 9.06 4.28
CA SER A 369 -7.81 7.94 3.36
C SER A 369 -8.15 8.32 1.92
N GLN A 370 -9.25 9.04 1.70
CA GLN A 370 -9.68 9.51 0.38
C GLN A 370 -8.65 10.48 -0.23
N SER A 371 -8.10 11.39 0.58
CA SER A 371 -7.02 12.27 0.14
C SER A 371 -5.78 11.50 -0.27
N LEU A 372 -5.37 10.48 0.49
CA LEU A 372 -4.22 9.64 0.16
C LEU A 372 -4.45 8.77 -1.09
N GLU A 373 -5.65 8.22 -1.27
CA GLU A 373 -6.00 7.42 -2.45
C GLU A 373 -6.02 8.25 -3.73
N SER A 374 -6.47 9.51 -3.66
CA SER A 374 -6.42 10.42 -4.81
C SER A 374 -5.00 10.66 -5.34
N LEU A 375 -3.99 10.36 -4.50
CA LEU A 375 -2.58 10.49 -4.84
C LEU A 375 -1.99 9.20 -5.42
N LEU A 376 -2.70 8.06 -5.43
CA LEU A 376 -2.22 6.79 -6.00
C LEU A 376 -1.92 6.82 -7.51
N PRO A 377 -2.75 7.42 -8.37
CA PRO A 377 -2.48 7.50 -9.81
C PRO A 377 -1.15 8.19 -10.15
N ILE A 378 -0.70 9.13 -9.30
CA ILE A 378 0.56 9.89 -9.48
C ILE A 378 1.79 8.99 -9.37
N HIS A 379 1.70 7.87 -8.64
CA HIS A 379 2.85 7.00 -8.40
C HIS A 379 3.34 6.33 -9.68
N SER A 380 2.41 5.91 -10.54
CA SER A 380 2.73 5.36 -11.86
C SER A 380 3.58 6.34 -12.68
N LEU A 381 3.24 7.63 -12.63
CA LEU A 381 3.96 8.69 -13.34
C LEU A 381 5.40 8.90 -12.83
N ALA A 382 5.59 8.92 -11.51
CA ALA A 382 6.92 9.08 -10.92
C ALA A 382 7.81 7.84 -11.12
N PHE A 383 7.22 6.65 -11.27
CA PHE A 383 7.93 5.44 -11.65
C PHE A 383 8.45 5.54 -13.10
N ASP A 384 7.58 5.92 -14.05
CA ASP A 384 7.92 6.01 -15.47
C ASP A 384 8.94 7.12 -15.78
N SER A 385 9.00 8.17 -14.96
CA SER A 385 9.97 9.26 -15.13
C SER A 385 11.41 8.86 -14.73
N GLY A 386 11.59 7.73 -14.05
CA GLY A 386 12.87 7.21 -13.59
C GLY A 386 13.58 8.07 -12.53
N LYS A 387 12.96 9.15 -12.04
CA LYS A 387 13.52 10.09 -11.07
C LYS A 387 12.53 10.33 -9.94
N GLY A 388 12.91 9.95 -8.71
CA GLY A 388 12.09 10.13 -7.51
C GLY A 388 11.95 11.60 -7.08
N VAL A 389 10.82 11.94 -6.45
CA VAL A 389 10.56 13.27 -5.88
C VAL A 389 11.32 13.40 -4.54
N PRO A 390 12.01 14.52 -4.27
CA PRO A 390 12.58 14.78 -2.95
C PRO A 390 11.52 14.77 -1.85
N ALA A 391 11.89 14.30 -0.66
CA ALA A 391 11.04 14.39 0.52
C ALA A 391 10.76 15.86 0.88
N ALA A 392 9.54 16.15 1.33
CA ALA A 392 9.20 17.48 1.83
C ALA A 392 9.82 17.72 3.20
N SER A 393 10.16 18.98 3.49
CA SER A 393 10.59 19.40 4.83
C SER A 393 9.44 19.26 5.85
N TYR A 394 9.73 18.69 7.03
CA TYR A 394 8.72 18.30 8.01
C TYR A 394 8.64 19.25 9.21
N SER A 395 7.47 19.29 9.85
CA SER A 395 7.31 19.83 11.21
C SER A 395 6.93 18.71 12.18
N GLU A 396 7.30 18.86 13.46
CA GLU A 396 7.16 17.82 14.52
C GLU A 396 5.72 17.37 14.81
N ASN A 397 4.70 18.04 14.25
CA ASN A 397 3.29 17.85 14.61
C ASN A 397 2.54 16.74 13.81
N ILE A 398 3.23 15.99 12.94
CA ILE A 398 2.60 14.92 12.13
C ILE A 398 2.95 13.55 12.72
N ASP A 399 1.96 12.67 12.84
CA ASP A 399 2.18 11.25 13.19
C ASP A 399 3.23 10.63 12.26
N HIS A 400 4.27 10.02 12.84
CA HIS A 400 5.34 9.34 12.13
C HIS A 400 4.84 8.34 11.07
N ARG A 401 3.64 7.77 11.21
CA ARG A 401 3.04 6.86 10.20
C ARG A 401 2.55 7.57 8.93
N LEU A 402 2.13 8.83 9.02
CA LEU A 402 1.81 9.66 7.86
C LEU A 402 3.09 10.17 7.16
N LEU A 403 4.21 10.19 7.87
CA LEU A 403 5.54 10.58 7.36
C LEU A 403 6.18 9.51 6.46
N GLU A 404 5.84 8.23 6.62
CA GLU A 404 6.33 7.11 5.79
C GLU A 404 5.89 7.20 4.31
N ILE A 405 5.03 8.15 3.98
CA ILE A 405 4.41 8.34 2.65
C ILE A 405 5.21 9.29 1.74
N ALA A 406 6.22 10.00 2.26
CA ALA A 406 6.91 11.10 1.58
C ALA A 406 8.39 10.77 1.34
N PRO A 407 8.76 10.03 0.29
CA PRO A 407 8.57 10.40 -1.13
C PRO A 407 8.08 9.28 -2.08
N VAL A 408 7.75 9.61 -3.33
CA VAL A 408 7.47 8.62 -4.38
C VAL A 408 8.76 7.96 -4.87
N GLN A 409 9.19 6.91 -4.17
CA GLN A 409 10.08 5.88 -4.69
C GLN A 409 9.28 4.57 -4.84
N PRO A 410 9.66 3.65 -5.76
CA PRO A 410 8.92 2.41 -5.96
C PRO A 410 8.74 1.57 -4.68
N GLN A 411 9.75 1.61 -3.80
CA GLN A 411 9.75 0.94 -2.50
C GLN A 411 8.69 1.51 -1.53
N ASN A 412 8.25 2.75 -1.72
CA ASN A 412 7.28 3.45 -0.87
C ASN A 412 5.83 3.27 -1.34
N ILE A 413 5.60 2.63 -2.49
CA ILE A 413 4.25 2.31 -2.97
C ILE A 413 3.60 1.31 -2.01
N GLY A 414 4.34 0.26 -1.62
CA GLY A 414 3.92 -0.68 -0.59
C GLY A 414 3.55 0.00 0.72
N PHE A 415 4.38 0.95 1.16
CA PHE A 415 4.14 1.75 2.38
C PHE A 415 2.92 2.65 2.27
N LEU A 416 2.69 3.33 1.15
CA LEU A 416 1.50 4.14 0.98
C LEU A 416 0.23 3.29 1.00
N HIS A 417 0.20 2.17 0.28
CA HIS A 417 -0.93 1.24 0.31
C HIS A 417 -1.16 0.70 1.73
N TYR A 418 -0.10 0.34 2.45
CA TYR A 418 -0.18 -0.07 3.85
C TYR A 418 -0.76 1.02 4.76
N SER A 419 -0.32 2.27 4.59
CA SER A 419 -0.79 3.42 5.39
C SER A 419 -2.26 3.74 5.10
N ILE A 420 -2.68 3.73 3.83
CA ILE A 420 -4.10 3.87 3.46
C ILE A 420 -4.93 2.78 4.13
N ALA A 421 -4.49 1.52 4.03
CA ALA A 421 -5.20 0.41 4.65
C ALA A 421 -5.29 0.55 6.17
N THR A 422 -4.21 0.98 6.83
CA THR A 422 -4.17 1.22 8.28
C THR A 422 -5.16 2.32 8.67
N ILE A 423 -5.24 3.41 7.91
CA ILE A 423 -6.20 4.50 8.17
C ILE A 423 -7.64 4.02 7.98
N LEU A 424 -7.92 3.27 6.91
CA LEU A 424 -9.24 2.67 6.69
C LEU A 424 -9.59 1.66 7.80
N TYR A 425 -8.59 0.98 8.34
CA TYR A 425 -8.76 0.04 9.43
C TYR A 425 -9.13 0.77 10.74
N GLU A 426 -8.44 1.86 11.07
CA GLU A 426 -8.79 2.72 12.22
C GLU A 426 -10.15 3.42 12.03
N CYS A 427 -10.50 3.82 10.81
CA CYS A 427 -11.83 4.34 10.47
C CYS A 427 -12.94 3.35 10.85
N SER A 428 -12.77 2.09 10.44
CA SER A 428 -13.76 1.04 10.70
C SER A 428 -13.82 0.65 12.18
N LYS A 429 -12.68 0.61 12.88
CA LYS A 429 -12.67 0.42 14.36
C LYS A 429 -13.40 1.53 15.10
N ALA A 430 -13.24 2.78 14.66
CA ALA A 430 -13.95 3.91 15.25
C ALA A 430 -15.47 3.82 15.00
N LEU A 431 -15.89 3.38 13.80
CA LEU A 431 -17.29 3.08 13.50
C LEU A 431 -17.88 1.97 14.40
N GLU A 432 -17.14 0.86 14.58
CA GLU A 432 -17.54 -0.23 15.48
C GLU A 432 -17.73 0.26 16.91
N LYS A 433 -16.81 1.08 17.42
CA LYS A 433 -16.87 1.66 18.77
C LYS A 433 -18.11 2.55 18.96
N GLU A 434 -18.51 3.27 17.92
CA GLU A 434 -19.71 4.11 17.92
C GLU A 434 -20.99 3.33 17.56
N SER A 435 -20.90 2.02 17.29
CA SER A 435 -22.01 1.16 16.84
C SER A 435 -22.66 1.64 15.53
N ILE A 436 -21.87 2.20 14.62
CA ILE A 436 -22.33 2.71 13.33
C ILE A 436 -21.90 1.73 12.22
N ASN A 437 -22.87 1.09 11.58
CA ASN A 437 -22.61 0.14 10.49
C ASN A 437 -22.51 0.82 9.10
N GLU A 438 -23.08 2.02 8.98
CA GLU A 438 -23.16 2.77 7.73
C GLU A 438 -23.33 4.27 7.98
N PHE A 439 -22.86 5.08 7.04
CA PHE A 439 -23.12 6.52 7.02
C PHE A 439 -23.28 7.03 5.59
N THR A 440 -23.98 8.16 5.42
CA THR A 440 -24.16 8.80 4.11
C THR A 440 -23.27 10.02 3.99
N ILE A 441 -22.61 10.17 2.84
CA ILE A 441 -21.87 11.37 2.44
C ILE A 441 -22.45 11.92 1.14
N LEU A 442 -22.23 13.21 0.87
CA LEU A 442 -22.40 13.73 -0.48
C LEU A 442 -21.11 13.60 -1.29
N SER A 443 -21.23 13.08 -2.51
CA SER A 443 -20.22 13.19 -3.57
C SER A 443 -20.77 14.12 -4.65
N GLY A 444 -20.31 15.38 -4.63
CA GLY A 444 -20.94 16.46 -5.39
C GLY A 444 -22.39 16.69 -4.95
N ILE A 445 -23.35 16.31 -5.81
CA ILE A 445 -24.79 16.40 -5.52
C ILE A 445 -25.44 15.04 -5.20
N GLN A 446 -24.70 13.94 -5.30
CA GLN A 446 -25.23 12.59 -5.11
C GLN A 446 -24.97 12.13 -3.67
N GLU A 447 -26.00 11.62 -3.00
CA GLU A 447 -25.83 10.93 -1.73
C GLU A 447 -25.27 9.53 -1.98
N ILE A 448 -24.14 9.23 -1.34
CA ILE A 448 -23.50 7.92 -1.39
C ILE A 448 -23.53 7.33 0.02
N LYS A 449 -24.01 6.09 0.09
CA LYS A 449 -24.02 5.30 1.30
C LYS A 449 -22.72 4.53 1.43
N ILE A 450 -21.99 4.74 2.51
CA ILE A 450 -20.74 4.05 2.84
C ILE A 450 -21.02 3.06 3.96
N ASN A 451 -20.81 1.77 3.68
CA ASN A 451 -20.98 0.70 4.65
C ASN A 451 -19.63 0.33 5.26
N ILE A 452 -19.59 -0.10 6.51
CA ILE A 452 -18.36 -0.53 7.17
C ILE A 452 -17.66 -1.68 6.40
N SER A 453 -18.42 -2.62 5.85
CA SER A 453 -17.89 -3.71 5.02
C SER A 453 -17.21 -3.20 3.73
N SER A 454 -17.69 -2.10 3.16
CA SER A 454 -17.05 -1.48 2.00
C SER A 454 -15.69 -0.87 2.35
N ILE A 455 -15.55 -0.32 3.55
CA ILE A 455 -14.28 0.22 4.07
C ILE A 455 -13.31 -0.93 4.35
N TRP A 456 -13.76 -2.02 4.97
CA TRP A 456 -12.95 -3.23 5.17
C TRP A 456 -12.46 -3.83 3.86
N LYS A 457 -13.33 -3.94 2.85
CA LYS A 457 -12.96 -4.43 1.52
C LYS A 457 -11.90 -3.54 0.87
N LYS A 458 -12.04 -2.22 1.03
CA LYS A 458 -11.07 -1.26 0.52
C LYS A 458 -9.71 -1.39 1.20
N ALA A 459 -9.69 -1.50 2.54
CA ALA A 459 -8.47 -1.74 3.31
C ALA A 459 -7.78 -3.05 2.88
N LEU A 460 -8.55 -4.12 2.66
CA LEU A 460 -8.02 -5.41 2.20
C LEU A 460 -7.35 -5.29 0.83
N ASN A 461 -7.99 -4.62 -0.13
CA ASN A 461 -7.41 -4.40 -1.46
C ASN A 461 -6.06 -3.67 -1.37
N HIS A 462 -5.98 -2.62 -0.54
CA HIS A 462 -4.72 -1.91 -0.34
C HIS A 462 -3.66 -2.78 0.34
N LEU A 463 -4.00 -3.63 1.31
CA LEU A 463 -3.03 -4.55 1.91
C LEU A 463 -2.52 -5.61 0.95
N ILE A 464 -3.38 -6.15 0.08
CA ILE A 464 -2.97 -7.11 -0.95
C ILE A 464 -1.99 -6.45 -1.92
N GLU A 465 -2.31 -5.23 -2.37
CA GLU A 465 -1.41 -4.49 -3.24
C GLU A 465 -0.08 -4.20 -2.54
N SER A 466 -0.15 -3.80 -1.27
CA SER A 466 1.01 -3.54 -0.40
C SER A 466 1.91 -4.77 -0.24
N GLU A 467 1.34 -5.97 -0.04
CA GLU A 467 2.08 -7.23 0.17
C GLU A 467 3.12 -7.48 -0.93
N ASN A 468 2.80 -7.11 -2.18
CA ASN A 468 3.66 -7.32 -3.35
C ASN A 468 4.97 -6.52 -3.34
N TYR A 469 5.10 -5.51 -2.47
CA TYR A 469 6.25 -4.60 -2.44
C TYR A 469 7.25 -4.88 -1.31
N TYR A 470 6.94 -5.75 -0.35
CA TYR A 470 7.80 -6.00 0.81
C TYR A 470 8.64 -7.26 0.66
N ALA A 471 9.96 -7.10 0.50
CA ALA A 471 10.92 -8.21 0.55
C ALA A 471 11.17 -8.73 1.98
N SER A 472 10.91 -7.92 3.02
CA SER A 472 11.11 -8.31 4.41
C SER A 472 10.07 -9.32 4.88
N LYS A 473 10.52 -10.50 5.29
CA LYS A 473 9.65 -11.57 5.80
C LYS A 473 8.80 -11.13 6.99
N LEU A 474 9.33 -10.30 7.89
CA LEU A 474 8.59 -9.76 9.04
C LEU A 474 7.44 -8.85 8.59
N TRP A 475 7.68 -7.95 7.65
CA TRP A 475 6.64 -7.05 7.12
C TRP A 475 5.56 -7.82 6.35
N SER A 476 5.95 -8.78 5.52
CA SER A 476 5.02 -9.68 4.84
C SER A 476 4.13 -10.44 5.86
N LEU A 477 4.71 -10.98 6.94
CA LEU A 477 3.93 -11.65 7.99
C LEU A 477 2.97 -10.69 8.72
N ARG A 478 3.38 -9.45 9.00
CA ARG A 478 2.51 -8.42 9.60
C ARG A 478 1.32 -8.07 8.71
N ILE A 479 1.59 -7.83 7.42
CA ILE A 479 0.55 -7.57 6.42
C ILE A 479 -0.40 -8.78 6.36
N ASN A 480 0.13 -9.99 6.41
CA ASN A 480 -0.65 -11.23 6.38
C ASN A 480 -1.53 -11.44 7.62
N SER A 481 -1.07 -11.06 8.82
CA SER A 481 -1.92 -11.00 10.01
C SER A 481 -3.11 -10.06 9.81
N THR A 482 -2.89 -8.86 9.27
CA THR A 482 -3.95 -7.87 9.05
C THR A 482 -4.91 -8.29 7.93
N ILE A 483 -4.39 -8.86 6.83
CA ILE A 483 -5.21 -9.45 5.76
C ILE A 483 -6.10 -10.56 6.33
N ALA A 484 -5.55 -11.43 7.17
CA ALA A 484 -6.32 -12.51 7.79
C ALA A 484 -7.48 -11.98 8.64
N ASP A 485 -7.23 -10.96 9.48
CA ASP A 485 -8.28 -10.30 10.27
C ASP A 485 -9.38 -9.69 9.38
N LEU A 486 -9.00 -8.98 8.33
CA LEU A 486 -9.96 -8.38 7.39
C LEU A 486 -10.78 -9.41 6.63
N LEU A 487 -10.17 -10.54 6.24
CA LEU A 487 -10.89 -11.64 5.61
C LEU A 487 -11.96 -12.22 6.55
N ILE A 488 -11.65 -12.38 7.83
CA ILE A 488 -12.64 -12.82 8.84
C ILE A 488 -13.77 -11.80 8.97
N LYS A 489 -13.46 -10.49 9.05
CA LYS A 489 -14.48 -9.42 9.14
C LYS A 489 -15.35 -9.26 7.89
N LEU A 490 -14.90 -9.81 6.76
CA LEU A 490 -15.61 -9.82 5.47
C LEU A 490 -16.29 -11.16 5.20
N ASP A 491 -16.54 -11.96 6.24
CA ASP A 491 -17.19 -13.28 6.19
C ASP A 491 -16.41 -14.33 5.36
N ASN A 492 -15.12 -14.12 5.10
CA ASN A 492 -14.22 -15.11 4.49
C ASN A 492 -13.36 -15.79 5.57
N THR A 493 -14.05 -16.34 6.57
CA THR A 493 -13.48 -16.83 7.83
C THR A 493 -12.47 -17.97 7.62
N ASP A 494 -12.76 -18.94 6.75
CA ASP A 494 -11.87 -20.09 6.54
C ASP A 494 -10.51 -19.68 5.96
N LEU A 495 -10.52 -18.80 4.96
CA LEU A 495 -9.29 -18.29 4.35
C LEU A 495 -8.51 -17.42 5.36
N GLY A 496 -9.23 -16.60 6.12
CA GLY A 496 -8.65 -15.79 7.19
C GLY A 496 -7.98 -16.65 8.26
N ILE A 497 -8.66 -17.66 8.81
CA ILE A 497 -8.11 -18.61 9.80
C ILE A 497 -6.89 -19.34 9.24
N LYS A 498 -6.95 -19.82 7.98
CA LYS A 498 -5.82 -20.51 7.34
C LYS A 498 -4.59 -19.60 7.25
N LYS A 499 -4.77 -18.34 6.83
CA LYS A 499 -3.66 -17.37 6.73
C LYS A 499 -3.13 -17.00 8.12
N LEU A 500 -4.01 -16.83 9.11
CA LEU A 500 -3.65 -16.49 10.49
C LEU A 500 -2.84 -17.61 11.18
N ARG A 501 -3.24 -18.88 11.02
CA ARG A 501 -2.51 -20.04 11.56
C ARG A 501 -1.08 -20.12 11.03
N SER A 502 -0.90 -19.93 9.72
CA SER A 502 0.43 -19.92 9.11
C SER A 502 1.32 -18.85 9.75
N VAL A 503 0.80 -17.64 9.94
CA VAL A 503 1.58 -16.54 10.54
C VAL A 503 1.89 -16.78 12.02
N ILE A 504 0.95 -17.35 12.79
CA ILE A 504 1.12 -17.72 14.20
C ILE A 504 2.29 -18.71 14.38
N GLU A 505 2.39 -19.73 13.53
CA GLU A 505 3.49 -20.70 13.57
C GLU A 505 4.85 -20.01 13.41
N PHE A 506 4.97 -19.12 12.43
CA PHE A 506 6.19 -18.33 12.24
C PHE A 506 6.52 -17.44 13.45
N TYR A 507 5.52 -16.73 14.00
CA TYR A 507 5.73 -15.88 15.17
C TYR A 507 6.16 -16.67 16.40
N ARG A 508 5.63 -17.90 16.56
CA ARG A 508 6.00 -18.83 17.62
C ARG A 508 7.44 -19.31 17.48
N GLU A 509 7.85 -19.71 16.28
CA GLU A 509 9.24 -20.14 16.00
C GLU A 509 10.26 -19.02 16.25
N GLN A 510 9.95 -17.81 15.80
CA GLN A 510 10.83 -16.63 15.94
C GLN A 510 10.73 -15.96 17.32
N ARG A 511 9.86 -16.44 18.21
CA ARG A 511 9.61 -15.89 19.55
C ARG A 511 9.20 -14.41 19.56
N TRP A 512 8.41 -13.98 18.56
CA TRP A 512 7.88 -12.63 18.49
C TRP A 512 6.59 -12.49 19.31
N GLY A 513 6.75 -12.47 20.64
CA GLY A 513 5.63 -12.56 21.61
C GLY A 513 4.47 -11.59 21.37
N LEU A 514 4.74 -10.31 21.10
CA LEU A 514 3.68 -9.31 20.90
C LEU A 514 2.84 -9.56 19.62
N LEU A 515 3.49 -9.95 18.53
CA LEU A 515 2.81 -10.24 17.25
C LEU A 515 2.00 -11.54 17.34
N LEU A 516 2.55 -12.53 18.05
CA LEU A 516 1.86 -13.77 18.38
C LEU A 516 0.61 -13.49 19.23
N GLU A 517 0.74 -12.71 20.29
CA GLU A 517 -0.39 -12.32 21.16
C GLU A 517 -1.52 -11.65 20.36
N ASN A 518 -1.20 -10.65 19.54
CA ASN A 518 -2.20 -9.97 18.70
C ASN A 518 -2.92 -10.93 17.75
N SER A 519 -2.19 -11.88 17.16
CA SER A 519 -2.77 -12.85 16.23
C SER A 519 -3.63 -13.91 16.94
N LEU A 520 -3.23 -14.33 18.14
CA LEU A 520 -3.99 -15.26 18.96
C LEU A 520 -5.29 -14.62 19.49
N GLU A 521 -5.30 -13.33 19.81
CA GLU A 521 -6.54 -12.62 20.22
C GLU A 521 -7.59 -12.58 19.10
N ILE A 522 -7.15 -12.46 17.83
CA ILE A 522 -8.04 -12.60 16.68
C ILE A 522 -8.54 -14.05 16.60
N LEU A 523 -7.62 -15.03 16.56
CA LEU A 523 -7.99 -16.44 16.37
C LEU A 523 -8.87 -17.00 17.50
N LYS A 524 -8.70 -16.51 18.75
CA LYS A 524 -9.49 -16.93 19.92
C LYS A 524 -11.00 -16.81 19.70
N ASN A 525 -11.43 -15.83 18.91
CA ASN A 525 -12.84 -15.56 18.65
C ASN A 525 -13.39 -16.33 17.44
N TYR A 526 -12.51 -16.92 16.63
CA TYR A 526 -12.85 -17.52 15.34
C TYR A 526 -12.16 -18.88 15.19
N GLY A 527 -12.86 -19.96 15.54
CA GLY A 527 -12.35 -21.31 15.43
C GLY A 527 -13.20 -22.32 16.20
N THR A 528 -12.77 -23.59 16.20
CA THR A 528 -13.34 -24.62 17.06
C THR A 528 -13.07 -24.31 18.55
N MET A 529 -13.88 -24.86 19.46
CA MET A 529 -13.66 -24.69 20.90
C MET A 529 -12.24 -25.15 21.34
N GLU A 530 -11.69 -26.16 20.66
CA GLU A 530 -10.32 -26.64 20.85
C GLU A 530 -9.29 -25.56 20.48
N ASN A 531 -9.45 -24.90 19.32
CA ASN A 531 -8.55 -23.81 18.92
C ASN A 531 -8.64 -22.63 19.87
N LYS A 532 -9.86 -22.30 20.33
CA LYS A 532 -10.06 -21.27 21.34
C LYS A 532 -9.33 -21.61 22.64
N PHE A 533 -9.43 -22.86 23.09
CA PHE A 533 -8.69 -23.34 24.26
C PHE A 533 -7.18 -23.20 24.07
N MET A 534 -6.65 -23.63 22.93
CA MET A 534 -5.22 -23.50 22.61
C MET A 534 -4.76 -22.05 22.58
N CYS A 535 -5.55 -21.14 22.00
CA CYS A 535 -5.23 -19.71 21.97
C CYS A 535 -5.22 -19.11 23.38
N LEU A 536 -6.24 -19.39 24.18
CA LEU A 536 -6.33 -18.96 25.58
C LEU A 536 -5.12 -19.43 26.40
N LEU A 537 -4.71 -20.67 26.17
CA LEU A 537 -3.59 -21.30 26.84
C LEU A 537 -2.25 -20.63 26.46
N GLU A 538 -2.00 -20.39 25.16
CA GLU A 538 -0.80 -19.67 24.70
C GLU A 538 -0.79 -18.19 25.13
N LEU A 539 -1.95 -17.51 25.08
CA LEU A 539 -2.11 -16.13 25.55
C LEU A 539 -1.73 -16.01 27.03
N SER A 540 -2.11 -16.98 27.86
CA SER A 540 -1.75 -16.99 29.28
C SER A 540 -0.24 -17.08 29.50
N SER A 541 0.47 -17.87 28.69
CA SER A 541 1.93 -17.98 28.74
C SER A 541 2.65 -16.73 28.21
N SER A 542 2.07 -16.07 27.19
CA SER A 542 2.60 -14.82 26.63
C SER A 542 2.43 -13.64 27.59
N LYS A 543 1.20 -13.41 28.06
CA LYS A 543 0.82 -12.27 28.92
C LYS A 543 1.32 -12.42 30.35
N LYS A 544 1.33 -13.65 30.88
CA LYS A 544 1.70 -13.97 32.28
C LYS A 544 0.92 -13.16 33.32
N THR A 545 -0.32 -12.78 33.03
CA THR A 545 -1.20 -12.07 33.96
C THR A 545 -2.20 -13.03 34.61
N SER A 546 -2.61 -12.74 35.84
CA SER A 546 -3.61 -13.55 36.55
C SER A 546 -4.92 -13.65 35.77
N SER A 547 -5.38 -12.55 35.16
CA SER A 547 -6.61 -12.53 34.36
C SER A 547 -6.56 -13.50 33.18
N SER A 548 -5.46 -13.52 32.42
CA SER A 548 -5.30 -14.43 31.28
C SER A 548 -5.21 -15.91 31.70
N ALA A 549 -4.63 -16.18 32.86
CA ALA A 549 -4.55 -17.53 33.41
C ALA A 549 -5.92 -18.02 33.92
N ILE A 550 -6.71 -17.14 34.53
CA ILE A 550 -8.08 -17.46 34.97
C ILE A 550 -8.99 -17.70 33.76
N GLU A 551 -8.88 -16.90 32.69
CA GLU A 551 -9.77 -17.00 31.52
C GLU A 551 -9.79 -18.39 30.88
N TRP A 552 -8.63 -19.06 30.74
CA TRP A 552 -8.58 -20.41 30.19
C TRP A 552 -9.03 -21.49 31.18
N MET A 553 -8.79 -21.28 32.48
CA MET A 553 -9.29 -22.18 33.52
C MET A 553 -10.82 -22.12 33.61
N ASP A 554 -11.40 -20.93 33.61
CA ASP A 554 -12.86 -20.72 33.56
C ASP A 554 -13.46 -21.33 32.29
N PHE A 555 -12.77 -21.19 31.15
CA PHE A 555 -13.21 -21.82 29.90
C PHE A 555 -13.21 -23.36 30.00
N LEU A 556 -12.17 -23.95 30.59
CA LEU A 556 -12.12 -25.39 30.89
C LEU A 556 -13.29 -25.81 31.80
N GLU A 557 -13.63 -24.99 32.79
CA GLU A 557 -14.72 -25.28 33.74
C GLU A 557 -16.12 -25.03 33.18
N SER A 558 -16.23 -24.23 32.11
CA SER A 558 -17.52 -23.87 31.49
C SER A 558 -18.26 -25.04 30.83
N GLY A 559 -17.63 -26.20 30.66
CA GLY A 559 -18.23 -27.37 30.01
C GLY A 559 -18.45 -27.23 28.50
N LYS A 560 -17.87 -26.20 27.86
CA LYS A 560 -17.97 -25.97 26.41
C LYS A 560 -17.09 -26.89 25.56
N ILE A 561 -16.17 -27.61 26.20
CA ILE A 561 -15.34 -28.63 25.54
C ILE A 561 -16.09 -29.95 25.70
N GLU A 562 -16.50 -30.55 24.59
CA GLU A 562 -17.36 -31.74 24.58
C GLU A 562 -16.57 -33.05 24.35
N ASN A 563 -15.31 -32.97 23.91
CA ASN A 563 -14.45 -34.10 23.57
C ASN A 563 -13.12 -34.06 24.32
N ASP A 564 -12.53 -35.22 24.56
CA ASP A 564 -11.17 -35.35 25.10
C ASP A 564 -10.16 -34.62 24.21
N LEU A 565 -9.26 -33.87 24.85
CA LEU A 565 -8.23 -33.07 24.16
C LEU A 565 -6.84 -33.55 24.55
N SER A 566 -5.98 -33.73 23.56
CA SER A 566 -4.55 -34.02 23.78
C SER A 566 -3.70 -32.90 23.19
N ILE A 567 -2.86 -32.29 24.02
CA ILE A 567 -2.10 -31.08 23.71
C ILE A 567 -0.60 -31.35 23.82
N ASP A 568 0.11 -31.23 22.68
CA ASP A 568 1.56 -31.26 22.68
C ASP A 568 2.12 -29.92 23.17
N MET A 569 2.62 -29.91 24.40
CA MET A 569 3.21 -28.74 25.04
C MET A 569 4.49 -28.22 24.36
N LEU A 570 5.02 -28.94 23.38
CA LEU A 570 6.19 -28.56 22.58
C LEU A 570 5.80 -27.92 21.23
N SER A 571 4.53 -27.97 20.86
CA SER A 571 3.98 -27.34 19.65
C SER A 571 3.52 -25.89 19.88
N ILE A 572 3.42 -25.47 21.15
CA ILE A 572 2.92 -24.17 21.60
C ILE A 572 3.93 -23.43 22.49
N LEU A 573 3.66 -22.16 22.81
CA LEU A 573 4.34 -21.48 23.91
C LEU A 573 4.13 -22.26 25.23
N PRO A 574 5.19 -22.76 25.88
CA PRO A 574 5.03 -23.69 26.99
C PRO A 574 4.47 -22.97 28.22
N VAL A 575 3.30 -23.41 28.68
CA VAL A 575 2.69 -23.01 29.96
C VAL A 575 3.38 -23.67 31.14
N ILE A 576 3.80 -24.92 30.94
CA ILE A 576 4.61 -25.68 31.86
C ILE A 576 5.81 -26.22 31.09
N THR A 577 6.99 -25.89 31.57
CA THR A 577 8.23 -26.47 31.04
C THR A 577 8.53 -27.78 31.76
N CYS A 578 8.74 -28.86 31.01
CA CYS A 578 9.11 -30.18 31.50
C CYS A 578 10.57 -30.49 31.16
N LYS A 579 11.36 -30.87 32.15
CA LYS A 579 12.76 -31.30 31.98
C LYS A 579 12.99 -32.65 32.66
N PRO A 580 13.00 -33.77 31.90
CA PRO A 580 13.38 -35.08 32.40
C PRO A 580 14.91 -35.24 32.41
N ILE A 581 15.45 -35.88 33.44
CA ILE A 581 16.88 -36.21 33.57
C ILE A 581 17.03 -37.55 34.28
N PHE A 582 17.78 -38.49 33.72
CA PHE A 582 18.35 -39.61 34.48
C PHE A 582 19.61 -39.17 35.22
N PHE A 583 19.73 -39.50 36.50
CA PHE A 583 20.88 -39.12 37.30
C PHE A 583 21.61 -40.34 37.87
N ARG A 584 22.94 -40.32 37.79
CA ARG A 584 23.81 -41.36 38.34
C ARG A 584 24.06 -41.09 39.83
N ASN A 585 23.58 -41.97 40.70
CA ASN A 585 23.98 -42.01 42.09
C ASN A 585 25.00 -43.16 42.24
N PRO A 586 26.19 -42.94 42.83
CA PRO A 586 27.23 -43.97 42.98
C PRO A 586 26.79 -45.23 43.74
N LYS A 587 25.64 -45.20 44.43
CA LYS A 587 25.05 -46.35 45.16
C LYS A 587 23.93 -47.09 44.42
N ASN A 588 23.54 -46.69 43.21
CA ASN A 588 22.38 -47.26 42.51
C ASN A 588 22.74 -48.51 41.70
N SER A 589 21.81 -49.49 41.67
CA SER A 589 21.93 -50.64 40.77
C SER A 589 21.71 -50.23 39.32
N ILE A 590 22.51 -50.78 38.41
CA ILE A 590 22.45 -50.50 36.96
C ILE A 590 21.09 -50.90 36.35
N LYS A 591 20.39 -51.89 36.95
CA LYS A 591 19.06 -52.37 36.50
C LYS A 591 17.89 -51.46 36.89
N LYS A 592 18.11 -50.50 37.81
CA LYS A 592 17.07 -49.60 38.32
C LYS A 592 17.54 -48.14 38.32
N PRO A 593 17.69 -47.52 37.14
CA PRO A 593 18.10 -46.11 37.05
C PRO A 593 17.07 -45.18 37.69
N LYS A 594 17.56 -44.21 38.46
CA LYS A 594 16.73 -43.13 39.00
C LYS A 594 16.64 -41.98 38.01
N PHE A 595 15.46 -41.40 37.92
CA PHE A 595 15.20 -40.23 37.10
C PHE A 595 14.51 -39.14 37.90
N ARG A 596 14.61 -37.92 37.38
CA ARG A 596 13.99 -36.72 37.90
C ARG A 596 13.27 -36.00 36.77
N ILE A 597 11.99 -35.67 36.96
CA ILE A 597 11.25 -34.76 36.08
C ILE A 597 11.04 -33.47 36.83
N THR A 598 11.54 -32.37 36.25
CA THR A 598 11.29 -31.03 36.76
C THR A 598 10.21 -30.37 35.93
N LEU A 599 9.07 -30.08 36.56
CA LEU A 599 7.99 -29.29 35.99
C LEU A 599 8.05 -27.88 36.56
N LEU A 600 7.99 -26.86 35.70
CA LEU A 600 7.96 -25.46 36.11
C LEU A 600 6.80 -24.77 35.40
N ASN A 601 5.82 -24.34 36.20
CA ASN A 601 4.69 -23.53 35.78
C ASN A 601 5.18 -22.10 35.46
N GLN A 602 4.81 -21.60 34.28
CA GLN A 602 5.12 -20.25 33.81
C GLN A 602 3.99 -19.25 34.09
N LEU A 603 2.83 -19.72 34.59
CA LEU A 603 1.66 -18.90 34.87
C LEU A 603 1.61 -18.40 36.31
N PRO A 604 1.03 -17.21 36.55
CA PRO A 604 0.82 -16.69 37.90
C PRO A 604 -0.20 -17.47 38.76
N HIS A 605 -0.89 -18.48 38.21
CA HIS A 605 -1.84 -19.34 38.93
C HIS A 605 -1.36 -20.80 38.98
N PRO A 606 -1.57 -21.52 40.11
CA PRO A 606 -1.29 -22.96 40.19
C PRO A 606 -2.10 -23.77 39.18
N ILE A 607 -1.49 -24.80 38.62
CA ILE A 607 -2.16 -25.75 37.74
C ILE A 607 -2.30 -27.08 38.48
N LYS A 608 -3.52 -27.60 38.58
CA LYS A 608 -3.81 -28.87 39.24
C LYS A 608 -4.09 -29.95 38.19
N PHE A 609 -3.24 -30.95 38.14
CA PHE A 609 -3.44 -32.19 37.38
C PHE A 609 -4.10 -33.23 38.26
N ASP A 610 -5.12 -33.90 37.73
CA ASP A 610 -5.74 -35.04 38.39
C ASP A 610 -4.85 -36.28 38.32
N GLU A 611 -4.06 -36.39 37.25
CA GLU A 611 -3.14 -37.50 37.02
C GLU A 611 -1.89 -36.99 36.28
N LEU A 612 -0.72 -37.49 36.64
CA LEU A 612 0.54 -37.20 35.95
C LEU A 612 1.32 -38.48 35.72
N ASN A 613 1.60 -38.77 34.45
CA ASN A 613 2.15 -40.02 33.96
C ASN A 613 3.52 -39.85 33.29
N VAL A 614 4.36 -40.87 33.43
CA VAL A 614 5.68 -40.97 32.78
C VAL A 614 5.75 -42.29 32.01
N GLU A 615 5.98 -42.18 30.71
CA GLU A 615 6.12 -43.33 29.82
C GLU A 615 7.59 -43.56 29.45
N PHE A 616 7.96 -44.84 29.39
CA PHE A 616 9.31 -45.29 29.06
C PHE A 616 9.33 -46.20 27.84
N GLU A 617 10.46 -46.19 27.13
CA GLU A 617 10.77 -47.13 26.07
C GLU A 617 12.13 -47.81 26.33
N PRO A 618 12.23 -49.15 26.28
CA PRO A 618 11.11 -50.11 26.23
C PRO A 618 10.22 -49.99 27.47
N LYS A 619 8.95 -50.42 27.36
CA LYS A 619 7.96 -50.29 28.44
C LYS A 619 8.51 -50.87 29.75
N SER A 620 8.75 -50.01 30.74
CA SER A 620 9.12 -50.39 32.10
C SER A 620 7.89 -50.96 32.82
N SER A 621 8.10 -51.97 33.67
CA SER A 621 7.07 -52.51 34.57
C SER A 621 6.60 -51.51 35.63
N CYS A 622 7.36 -50.43 35.86
CA CYS A 622 6.96 -49.28 36.65
C CYS A 622 6.53 -48.13 35.72
N THR A 623 5.22 -47.89 35.63
CA THR A 623 4.65 -46.59 35.24
C THR A 623 4.48 -45.75 36.49
N ILE A 624 5.04 -44.54 36.52
CA ILE A 624 4.80 -43.60 37.61
C ILE A 624 3.58 -42.77 37.25
N SER A 625 2.48 -43.02 37.95
CA SER A 625 1.26 -42.20 37.95
C SER A 625 1.14 -41.52 39.30
N LEU A 626 1.12 -40.18 39.32
CA LEU A 626 0.81 -39.39 40.51
C LEU A 626 -0.59 -38.81 40.37
N ASN A 627 -1.42 -39.00 41.41
CA ASN A 627 -2.77 -38.46 41.43
C ASN A 627 -2.81 -37.10 42.16
N SER A 628 -3.64 -36.17 41.68
CA SER A 628 -3.89 -34.86 42.32
C SER A 628 -2.62 -34.03 42.56
N VAL A 629 -1.86 -33.75 41.49
CA VAL A 629 -0.62 -32.96 41.51
C VAL A 629 -0.92 -31.47 41.30
N GLU A 630 -0.51 -30.61 42.24
CA GLU A 630 -0.61 -29.15 42.10
C GLU A 630 0.77 -28.52 41.82
N ILE A 631 0.92 -27.88 40.66
CA ILE A 631 2.13 -27.19 40.25
C ILE A 631 1.96 -25.69 40.46
N LYS A 632 2.49 -25.22 41.58
CA LYS A 632 2.54 -23.79 41.94
C LYS A 632 3.58 -23.04 41.11
N ASN A 633 3.78 -21.75 41.42
CA ASN A 633 4.79 -20.88 40.81
C ASN A 633 6.26 -21.22 41.14
N LYS A 634 6.54 -22.46 41.55
CA LYS A 634 7.86 -22.95 41.92
C LYS A 634 8.14 -24.26 41.18
N ARG A 635 9.42 -24.63 41.10
CA ARG A 635 9.84 -25.91 40.51
C ARG A 635 9.18 -27.06 41.29
N TYR A 636 8.39 -27.87 40.59
CA TYR A 636 7.87 -29.14 41.09
C TYR A 636 8.78 -30.25 40.56
N VAL A 637 9.23 -31.12 41.47
CA VAL A 637 10.22 -32.15 41.16
C VAL A 637 9.63 -33.51 41.48
N ILE A 638 9.61 -34.37 40.48
CA ILE A 638 9.19 -35.76 40.59
C ILE A 638 10.43 -36.61 40.48
N GLU A 639 10.65 -37.48 41.45
CA GLU A 639 11.72 -38.46 41.41
C GLU A 639 11.12 -39.85 41.31
N GLY A 640 11.77 -40.70 40.53
CA GLY A 640 11.28 -42.03 40.22
C GLY A 640 12.41 -42.99 39.93
N GLU A 641 12.04 -44.26 39.87
CA GLU A 641 12.94 -45.36 39.53
C GLU A 641 12.31 -46.12 38.36
N ALA A 642 13.06 -46.25 37.27
CA ALA A 642 12.61 -47.00 36.10
C ALA A 642 13.24 -48.40 36.16
N SER A 643 12.46 -49.45 35.85
CA SER A 643 12.98 -50.82 35.79
C SER A 643 13.30 -51.17 34.35
N ILE A 644 14.54 -51.55 34.09
CA ILE A 644 14.96 -51.96 32.73
C ILE A 644 14.44 -53.40 32.50
N PRO A 645 13.62 -53.65 31.46
CA PRO A 645 13.16 -55.00 31.11
C PRO A 645 14.33 -55.94 30.80
N ASP A 646 14.19 -57.23 31.13
CA ASP A 646 15.22 -58.22 30.82
C ASP A 646 15.48 -58.30 29.31
N GLY A 647 16.75 -58.18 28.91
CA GLY A 647 17.20 -58.16 27.51
C GLY A 647 17.32 -56.76 26.88
N ALA A 648 16.86 -55.69 27.54
CA ALA A 648 17.03 -54.33 27.06
C ALA A 648 18.41 -53.75 27.42
N THR A 649 19.06 -53.10 26.47
CA THR A 649 20.39 -52.46 26.64
C THR A 649 20.30 -51.03 27.18
N SER A 650 19.12 -50.41 27.10
CA SER A 650 18.86 -49.06 27.57
C SER A 650 17.39 -48.86 27.92
N ILE A 651 17.11 -47.78 28.65
CA ILE A 651 15.75 -47.26 28.89
C ILE A 651 15.73 -45.75 28.67
N HIS A 652 14.63 -45.26 28.10
CA HIS A 652 14.41 -43.88 27.69
C HIS A 652 13.09 -43.36 28.27
N ILE A 653 13.06 -42.09 28.71
CA ILE A 653 11.80 -41.40 28.99
C ILE A 653 11.27 -40.87 27.65
N VAL A 654 10.11 -41.37 27.20
CA VAL A 654 9.56 -41.02 25.87
C VAL A 654 8.42 -40.02 25.94
N ARG A 655 7.67 -40.00 27.03
CA ARG A 655 6.56 -39.07 27.22
C ARG A 655 6.34 -38.78 28.69
N VAL A 656 6.02 -37.53 28.98
CA VAL A 656 5.40 -37.13 30.25
C VAL A 656 4.01 -36.59 29.90
N SER A 657 2.97 -36.97 30.61
CA SER A 657 1.62 -36.42 30.42
C SER A 657 0.99 -36.01 31.74
N GLY A 658 0.21 -34.94 31.73
CA GLY A 658 -0.61 -34.49 32.84
C GLY A 658 -2.06 -34.37 32.37
N ILE A 659 -3.00 -34.96 33.11
CA ILE A 659 -4.41 -35.00 32.76
C ILE A 659 -5.19 -34.14 33.74
N ILE A 660 -6.06 -33.28 33.23
CA ILE A 660 -7.10 -32.58 33.99
C ILE A 660 -8.46 -33.19 33.60
N LYS A 661 -9.22 -33.68 34.58
CA LYS A 661 -10.52 -34.36 34.42
C LYS A 661 -11.63 -33.39 34.84
N LYS A 662 -12.48 -32.97 33.90
CA LYS A 662 -13.59 -32.03 34.16
C LYS A 662 -14.81 -32.40 33.32
N ASN A 663 -16.00 -32.44 33.94
CA ASN A 663 -17.29 -32.62 33.26
C ASN A 663 -17.32 -33.77 32.23
N ASN A 664 -16.75 -34.93 32.58
CA ASN A 664 -16.59 -36.13 31.74
C ASN A 664 -15.62 -36.03 30.55
N VAL A 665 -14.81 -34.96 30.50
CA VAL A 665 -13.78 -34.74 29.49
C VAL A 665 -12.39 -34.74 30.13
N ASN A 666 -11.44 -35.38 29.46
CA ASN A 666 -10.04 -35.41 29.82
C ASN A 666 -9.26 -34.44 28.93
N VAL A 667 -8.54 -33.50 29.55
CA VAL A 667 -7.56 -32.66 28.86
C VAL A 667 -6.16 -33.12 29.24
N GLU A 668 -5.50 -33.77 28.30
CA GLU A 668 -4.15 -34.29 28.43
C GLU A 668 -3.13 -33.29 27.88
N PHE A 669 -2.22 -32.86 28.73
CA PHE A 669 -1.03 -32.07 28.40
C PHE A 669 0.17 -33.00 28.33
N PHE A 670 0.79 -33.15 27.17
CA PHE A 670 1.92 -34.07 27.02
C PHE A 670 3.18 -33.39 26.49
N TRP A 671 4.33 -33.95 26.89
CA TRP A 671 5.65 -33.61 26.40
C TRP A 671 6.28 -34.87 25.79
N ASN A 672 6.43 -34.89 24.47
CA ASN A 672 7.11 -35.98 23.77
C ASN A 672 8.62 -35.76 23.75
N PHE A 673 9.35 -36.82 24.10
CA PHE A 673 10.81 -36.90 24.09
C PHE A 673 11.24 -38.07 23.18
N PRO A 674 11.16 -37.91 21.85
CA PRO A 674 11.57 -38.95 20.92
C PRO A 674 13.03 -39.32 21.12
N GLN A 675 13.38 -40.59 20.86
CA GLN A 675 14.76 -41.07 20.83
C GLN A 675 15.63 -40.28 19.83
N ASN A 676 15.01 -39.79 18.74
CA ASN A 676 15.64 -38.98 17.71
C ASN A 676 15.08 -37.54 17.74
N ARG A 677 15.68 -36.65 18.55
CA ARG A 677 15.54 -35.20 18.35
C ARG A 677 16.89 -34.54 18.12
N SER A 678 17.23 -34.36 16.85
CA SER A 678 18.14 -33.34 16.36
C SER A 678 17.31 -32.07 16.10
N LYS A 679 17.12 -31.20 17.09
CA LYS A 679 16.57 -29.87 16.83
C LYS A 679 17.72 -28.88 16.72
N ALA A 680 18.12 -28.58 15.48
CA ALA A 680 18.96 -27.42 15.19
C ALA A 680 18.21 -26.16 15.66
N THR A 681 18.76 -25.42 16.61
CA THR A 681 18.25 -24.10 16.98
C THR A 681 19.01 -23.03 16.21
N TRP A 682 18.29 -22.32 15.35
CA TRP A 682 18.76 -21.13 14.64
C TRP A 682 19.09 -20.02 15.64
N LYS A 683 20.28 -19.42 15.53
CA LYS A 683 20.62 -18.15 16.18
C LYS A 683 21.11 -17.19 15.12
N TYR A 684 20.28 -16.18 14.83
CA TYR A 684 20.56 -14.98 14.04
C TYR A 684 21.02 -15.18 12.59
N ALA A 685 20.25 -14.63 11.65
CA ALA A 685 20.70 -14.32 10.30
C ALA A 685 20.74 -12.80 10.17
N ILE A 686 21.90 -12.24 9.85
CA ILE A 686 21.97 -10.94 9.18
C ILE A 686 21.80 -11.28 7.70
N ALA A 687 20.62 -10.98 7.15
CA ALA A 687 20.29 -11.32 5.79
C ALA A 687 20.98 -10.34 4.83
N ASP A 688 22.04 -10.81 4.20
CA ASP A 688 22.33 -10.45 2.81
C ASP A 688 22.26 -11.75 2.01
N ASN A 689 21.20 -11.91 1.20
CA ASN A 689 20.73 -13.20 0.66
C ASN A 689 21.57 -13.73 -0.53
N SER A 690 22.83 -13.33 -0.66
CA SER A 690 23.63 -13.62 -1.84
C SER A 690 24.30 -15.01 -1.80
N VAL A 691 24.82 -15.45 -0.65
CA VAL A 691 25.34 -16.83 -0.46
C VAL A 691 24.79 -17.41 0.84
N ASP A 692 24.16 -18.57 0.74
CA ASP A 692 23.55 -19.31 1.85
C ASP A 692 24.34 -20.61 2.08
N PHE A 693 24.29 -21.18 3.29
CA PHE A 693 24.91 -22.47 3.54
C PHE A 693 24.16 -23.25 4.60
N ASP A 694 24.08 -24.58 4.48
CA ASP A 694 23.42 -25.43 5.45
C ASP A 694 24.33 -26.59 5.85
N PHE A 695 24.31 -26.96 7.12
CA PHE A 695 24.94 -28.21 7.54
C PHE A 695 24.12 -29.39 6.99
N ILE A 696 24.76 -30.35 6.32
CA ILE A 696 24.14 -31.56 5.77
C ILE A 696 24.65 -32.78 6.56
N GLU A 697 23.86 -33.85 6.58
CA GLU A 697 24.22 -35.15 7.20
C GLU A 697 24.42 -35.11 8.72
N ILE A 698 23.82 -34.12 9.40
CA ILE A 698 23.82 -34.06 10.87
C ILE A 698 22.94 -35.16 11.50
N GLU A 699 22.09 -35.83 10.71
CA GLU A 699 21.12 -36.83 11.18
C GLU A 699 21.75 -38.06 11.88
N LYS A 700 23.08 -38.16 11.94
CA LYS A 700 23.81 -39.26 12.59
C LYS A 700 24.87 -38.80 13.60
N LEU A 701 24.71 -37.66 14.26
CA LEU A 701 25.45 -37.40 15.50
C LEU A 701 24.88 -38.27 16.62
N VAL A 702 25.31 -39.54 16.66
CA VAL A 702 25.17 -40.45 17.80
C VAL A 702 25.74 -39.75 19.04
N PRO A 703 25.18 -39.93 20.26
CA PRO A 703 25.74 -39.32 21.46
C PRO A 703 27.24 -39.66 21.58
N ALA A 704 28.08 -38.65 21.35
CA ALA A 704 29.50 -38.89 21.18
C ALA A 704 30.21 -39.01 22.54
N ILE A 705 31.14 -39.95 22.62
CA ILE A 705 31.94 -40.26 23.81
C ILE A 705 33.16 -39.33 23.83
N SER A 706 33.67 -39.03 25.02
CA SER A 706 34.94 -38.32 25.20
C SER A 706 36.05 -38.90 24.30
N GLY A 707 36.71 -38.07 23.50
CA GLY A 707 37.78 -38.49 22.58
C GLY A 707 37.35 -39.00 21.20
N GLU A 708 36.05 -39.06 20.90
CA GLU A 708 35.52 -39.49 19.59
C GLU A 708 35.75 -38.45 18.48
N ILE A 709 35.94 -38.93 17.25
CA ILE A 709 36.07 -38.09 16.04
C ILE A 709 34.69 -37.98 15.40
N ILE A 710 34.23 -36.75 15.19
CA ILE A 710 32.90 -36.46 14.64
C ILE A 710 33.05 -35.84 13.25
N PRO A 711 32.56 -36.50 12.18
CA PRO A 711 32.42 -35.88 10.87
C PRO A 711 31.16 -35.02 10.79
N PHE A 712 31.25 -33.92 10.04
CA PHE A 712 30.09 -33.09 9.68
C PHE A 712 30.30 -32.46 8.31
N SER A 713 29.20 -32.19 7.61
CA SER A 713 29.23 -31.64 6.26
C SER A 713 28.50 -30.29 6.19
N ILE A 714 28.95 -29.39 5.32
CA ILE A 714 28.36 -28.07 5.06
C ILE A 714 28.14 -27.92 3.54
N LYS A 715 26.89 -27.74 3.13
CA LYS A 715 26.52 -27.24 1.81
C LYS A 715 26.68 -25.74 1.78
N VAL A 716 27.47 -25.20 0.87
CA VAL A 716 27.42 -23.77 0.53
C VAL A 716 26.75 -23.64 -0.83
N ILE A 717 25.76 -22.75 -0.96
CA ILE A 717 25.01 -22.49 -2.19
C ILE A 717 24.98 -21.00 -2.50
N ASN A 718 25.31 -20.63 -3.73
CA ASN A 718 25.16 -19.27 -4.21
C ASN A 718 23.72 -19.05 -4.70
N LYS A 719 22.92 -18.28 -3.94
CA LYS A 719 21.54 -17.90 -4.30
C LYS A 719 21.46 -16.46 -4.83
N GLY A 720 22.60 -15.80 -4.99
CA GLY A 720 22.70 -14.43 -5.42
C GLY A 720 22.48 -14.28 -6.93
N THR A 721 22.49 -13.04 -7.38
CA THR A 721 22.34 -12.70 -8.81
C THR A 721 23.68 -12.68 -9.55
N GLU A 722 24.80 -13.01 -8.89
CA GLU A 722 26.16 -12.96 -9.43
C GLU A 722 27.02 -14.14 -8.99
N LYS A 723 28.12 -14.38 -9.72
CA LYS A 723 29.13 -15.39 -9.40
C LYS A 723 30.04 -14.94 -8.25
N THR A 724 30.45 -15.87 -7.38
CA THR A 724 31.45 -15.60 -6.35
C THR A 724 32.86 -15.78 -6.92
N THR A 725 33.83 -14.94 -6.52
CA THR A 725 35.22 -15.06 -6.96
C THR A 725 36.02 -15.95 -6.01
N LYS A 726 35.79 -15.81 -4.70
CA LYS A 726 36.35 -16.64 -3.62
C LYS A 726 35.35 -16.72 -2.46
N SER A 727 35.28 -17.89 -1.83
CA SER A 727 34.56 -18.08 -0.57
C SER A 727 35.46 -18.81 0.42
N LYS A 728 35.30 -18.52 1.72
CA LYS A 728 36.05 -19.13 2.81
C LYS A 728 35.09 -19.53 3.91
N VAL A 729 35.18 -20.77 4.37
CA VAL A 729 34.36 -21.30 5.47
C VAL A 729 35.24 -21.53 6.68
N LEU A 730 34.96 -20.80 7.75
CA LEU A 730 35.55 -20.97 9.07
C LEU A 730 34.59 -21.79 9.91
N ILE A 731 35.04 -22.89 10.49
CA ILE A 731 34.21 -23.74 11.34
C ILE A 731 34.87 -23.84 12.71
N SER A 732 34.18 -23.42 13.77
CA SER A 732 34.64 -23.49 15.15
C SER A 732 33.79 -24.46 15.98
N LEU A 733 34.46 -25.25 16.81
CA LEU A 733 33.85 -25.99 17.92
C LEU A 733 34.07 -25.18 19.20
N GLU A 734 32.99 -24.84 19.88
CA GLU A 734 32.98 -23.94 21.03
C GLU A 734 32.32 -24.60 22.25
N ASN A 735 32.72 -24.18 23.44
CA ASN A 735 31.97 -24.49 24.65
C ASN A 735 30.77 -23.53 24.77
N LYS A 736 29.56 -24.09 24.68
CA LYS A 736 28.30 -23.32 24.66
C LYS A 736 28.10 -22.42 25.89
N ASN A 737 28.64 -22.79 27.05
CA ASN A 737 28.39 -22.08 28.31
C ASN A 737 29.25 -20.82 28.47
N ASN A 738 30.44 -20.79 27.87
CA ASN A 738 31.38 -19.67 28.03
C ASN A 738 31.89 -19.10 26.69
N GLY A 739 31.47 -19.66 25.55
CA GLY A 739 31.88 -19.22 24.21
C GLY A 739 33.36 -19.44 23.92
N LYS A 740 34.07 -20.23 24.74
CA LYS A 740 35.50 -20.48 24.51
C LYS A 740 35.66 -21.46 23.34
N GLU A 741 36.37 -21.02 22.31
CA GLU A 741 36.77 -21.86 21.19
C GLU A 741 37.66 -23.02 21.68
N ILE A 742 37.33 -24.22 21.22
CA ILE A 742 38.03 -25.47 21.49
C ILE A 742 38.92 -25.79 20.30
N GLU A 743 38.36 -25.79 19.10
CA GLU A 743 39.08 -26.07 17.85
C GLU A 743 38.43 -25.29 16.71
N THR A 744 39.22 -24.82 15.74
CA THR A 744 38.73 -24.08 14.57
C THR A 744 39.43 -24.58 13.30
N ARG A 745 38.65 -24.76 12.23
CA ARG A 745 39.09 -25.19 10.89
C ARG A 745 38.72 -24.12 9.86
N SER A 746 39.48 -24.07 8.78
CA SER A 746 39.30 -23.10 7.70
C SER A 746 39.42 -23.79 6.36
N VAL A 747 38.43 -23.62 5.49
CA VAL A 747 38.36 -24.23 4.16
C VAL A 747 38.10 -23.16 3.11
N ASP A 748 38.96 -23.09 2.09
CA ASP A 748 38.77 -22.21 0.94
C ASP A 748 37.92 -22.91 -0.14
N ILE A 749 36.92 -22.21 -0.65
CA ILE A 749 36.01 -22.65 -1.72
C ILE A 749 36.31 -21.84 -2.99
N ALA A 750 36.47 -22.55 -4.11
CA ALA A 750 36.54 -21.94 -5.44
C ALA A 750 35.22 -21.24 -5.81
N GLY A 751 35.28 -20.17 -6.61
CA GLY A 751 34.12 -19.37 -6.98
C GLY A 751 32.93 -20.18 -7.53
N LEU A 752 31.75 -19.95 -6.96
CA LEU A 752 30.48 -20.64 -7.26
C LEU A 752 29.66 -19.80 -8.23
N ASN A 753 29.18 -20.40 -9.32
CA ASN A 753 28.20 -19.79 -10.22
C ASN A 753 26.82 -19.68 -9.53
N ILE A 754 25.90 -18.93 -10.15
CA ILE A 754 24.53 -18.74 -9.65
C ILE A 754 23.82 -20.10 -9.57
N ASN A 755 23.19 -20.39 -8.42
CA ASN A 755 22.55 -21.65 -8.06
C ASN A 755 23.49 -22.86 -7.95
N GLU A 756 24.80 -22.67 -8.08
CA GLU A 756 25.79 -23.73 -7.84
C GLU A 756 25.98 -23.94 -6.34
N SER A 757 26.24 -25.19 -5.95
CA SER A 757 26.52 -25.55 -4.57
C SER A 757 27.72 -26.46 -4.45
N THR A 758 28.50 -26.29 -3.39
CA THR A 758 29.58 -27.20 -2.99
C THR A 758 29.30 -27.79 -1.62
N ILE A 759 29.87 -28.96 -1.34
CA ILE A 759 29.79 -29.62 -0.03
C ILE A 759 31.21 -29.73 0.52
N ILE A 760 31.39 -29.25 1.75
CA ILE A 760 32.61 -29.40 2.53
C ILE A 760 32.34 -30.41 3.63
N THR A 761 33.26 -31.37 3.84
CA THR A 761 33.19 -32.32 4.94
C THR A 761 34.43 -32.17 5.80
N GLU A 762 34.25 -32.03 7.11
CA GLU A 762 35.32 -31.81 8.09
C GLU A 762 35.09 -32.71 9.31
N GLU A 763 36.16 -32.92 10.09
CA GLU A 763 36.15 -33.77 11.28
C GLU A 763 36.73 -33.04 12.50
N PHE A 764 36.05 -33.12 13.65
CA PHE A 764 36.56 -32.63 14.93
C PHE A 764 36.79 -33.78 15.91
N LYS A 765 37.89 -33.73 16.68
CA LYS A 765 38.12 -34.65 17.79
C LYS A 765 37.55 -34.05 19.08
N LEU A 766 36.69 -34.77 19.76
CA LEU A 766 36.13 -34.33 21.04
C LEU A 766 37.19 -34.27 22.15
N PRO A 767 37.14 -33.26 23.05
CA PRO A 767 38.05 -33.17 24.19
C PRO A 767 37.93 -34.39 25.12
N GLU A 768 39.02 -34.85 25.71
CA GLU A 768 39.04 -36.02 26.59
C GLU A 768 38.45 -35.76 28.01
N SER A 769 38.21 -34.49 28.36
CA SER A 769 37.70 -34.06 29.66
C SER A 769 36.41 -33.22 29.53
N VAL A 770 35.29 -33.84 29.14
CA VAL A 770 34.00 -33.13 29.07
C VAL A 770 33.15 -33.46 30.30
N GLY A 771 33.29 -32.65 31.36
CA GLY A 771 32.32 -32.64 32.45
C GLY A 771 31.06 -31.89 32.03
N VAL A 772 30.00 -32.59 31.60
CA VAL A 772 28.64 -32.06 31.33
C VAL A 772 28.63 -30.69 30.57
N SER A 773 29.60 -30.45 29.69
CA SER A 773 29.64 -29.26 28.85
C SER A 773 28.90 -29.54 27.54
N THR A 774 27.89 -28.72 27.25
CA THR A 774 27.24 -28.66 25.94
C THR A 774 28.21 -28.03 24.94
N LEU A 775 28.45 -28.70 23.81
CA LEU A 775 29.32 -28.22 22.73
C LEU A 775 28.48 -27.52 21.65
N PHE A 776 29.06 -26.53 20.99
CA PHE A 776 28.42 -25.76 19.93
C PHE A 776 29.32 -25.74 18.70
N LEU A 777 28.80 -26.17 17.55
CA LEU A 777 29.49 -26.11 16.27
C LEU A 777 29.01 -24.88 15.52
N LYS A 778 29.92 -23.98 15.18
CA LYS A 778 29.65 -22.73 14.49
C LYS A 778 30.39 -22.71 13.17
N ALA A 779 29.74 -22.26 12.12
CA ALA A 779 30.34 -22.04 10.81
C ALA A 779 30.10 -20.60 10.37
N LYS A 780 31.10 -20.02 9.72
CA LYS A 780 31.11 -18.67 9.21
C LYS A 780 31.63 -18.71 7.77
N VAL A 781 30.81 -18.30 6.82
CA VAL A 781 31.15 -18.20 5.39
C VAL A 781 31.44 -16.76 5.06
N GLU A 782 32.67 -16.45 4.66
CA GLU A 782 33.09 -15.17 4.08
C GLU A 782 33.14 -15.33 2.57
N THR A 783 32.47 -14.47 1.80
CA THR A 783 32.43 -14.56 0.34
C THR A 783 32.75 -13.23 -0.32
N GLU A 784 33.47 -13.26 -1.44
CA GLU A 784 33.76 -12.10 -2.28
C GLU A 784 33.04 -12.24 -3.63
N PHE A 785 32.27 -11.22 -3.99
CA PHE A 785 31.59 -11.11 -5.28
C PHE A 785 32.42 -10.29 -6.26
N GLU A 786 32.21 -10.52 -7.56
CA GLU A 786 32.93 -9.82 -8.61
C GLU A 786 32.66 -8.31 -8.60
N TYR A 787 31.43 -7.87 -8.30
CA TYR A 787 31.04 -6.45 -8.34
C TYR A 787 30.55 -5.87 -7.00
N PHE A 788 30.09 -6.71 -6.05
CA PHE A 788 29.47 -6.26 -4.77
C PHE A 788 30.39 -6.33 -3.53
N GLY A 789 31.65 -6.73 -3.67
CA GLY A 789 32.59 -6.80 -2.55
C GLY A 789 32.37 -8.01 -1.63
N LYS A 790 32.76 -7.89 -0.34
CA LYS A 790 32.77 -9.02 0.62
C LYS A 790 31.51 -9.08 1.47
N THR A 791 30.93 -10.27 1.59
CA THR A 791 29.83 -10.59 2.50
C THR A 791 30.24 -11.65 3.51
N GLN A 792 29.50 -11.74 4.61
CA GLN A 792 29.72 -12.74 5.64
C GLN A 792 28.38 -13.27 6.16
N LEU A 793 28.25 -14.59 6.26
CA LEU A 793 27.14 -15.28 6.89
C LEU A 793 27.66 -16.21 8.01
N GLU A 794 26.91 -16.34 9.10
CA GLU A 794 27.25 -17.22 10.22
C GLU A 794 26.04 -18.05 10.62
N LYS A 795 26.23 -19.35 10.87
CA LYS A 795 25.24 -20.29 11.40
C LYS A 795 25.90 -21.20 12.42
N GLY A 796 25.13 -21.71 13.39
CA GLY A 796 25.66 -22.69 14.33
C GLY A 796 24.60 -23.67 14.81
N ILE A 797 25.06 -24.79 15.35
CA ILE A 797 24.26 -25.91 15.81
C ILE A 797 24.82 -26.50 17.10
N ASP A 798 23.94 -26.95 18.00
CA ASP A 798 24.34 -27.67 19.19
C ASP A 798 24.89 -29.06 18.81
N VAL A 799 26.07 -29.42 19.31
CA VAL A 799 26.58 -30.79 19.22
C VAL A 799 26.06 -31.56 20.43
N PRO A 800 25.25 -32.62 20.23
CA PRO A 800 24.68 -33.37 21.34
C PRO A 800 25.78 -34.15 22.08
N THR A 801 26.14 -33.70 23.28
CA THR A 801 26.92 -34.49 24.23
C THR A 801 25.99 -35.30 25.14
N VAL A 802 26.34 -36.57 25.42
CA VAL A 802 25.65 -37.59 26.24
C VAL A 802 24.20 -37.27 26.65
N TYR A 803 23.24 -38.01 26.07
CA TYR A 803 21.80 -37.86 26.26
C TYR A 803 21.38 -37.96 27.75
N PRO A 804 20.89 -36.86 28.40
CA PRO A 804 20.37 -36.92 29.78
C PRO A 804 19.03 -37.66 29.91
N LEU A 805 18.44 -38.09 28.79
CA LEU A 805 17.13 -38.76 28.70
C LEU A 805 17.23 -40.29 28.56
N SER A 806 18.45 -40.85 28.55
CA SER A 806 18.69 -42.30 28.39
C SER A 806 19.78 -42.81 29.34
N VAL A 807 19.65 -44.05 29.80
CA VAL A 807 20.73 -44.76 30.49
C VAL A 807 21.06 -46.03 29.71
N ALA A 808 22.31 -46.14 29.26
CA ALA A 808 22.85 -47.34 28.61
C ALA A 808 23.55 -48.25 29.64
N ILE A 809 23.36 -49.56 29.49
CA ILE A 809 24.04 -50.61 30.26
C ILE A 809 25.25 -51.08 29.45
N ASN A 810 26.38 -50.40 29.54
CA ASN A 810 27.64 -50.98 29.05
C ASN A 810 28.47 -51.47 30.24
N GLU A 811 28.60 -52.79 30.37
CA GLU A 811 29.78 -53.39 31.00
C GLU A 811 30.98 -53.02 30.12
N ILE A 812 31.86 -52.15 30.60
CA ILE A 812 33.22 -52.05 30.03
C ILE A 812 33.93 -53.35 30.42
N LYS A 813 33.84 -54.38 29.57
CA LYS A 813 34.81 -55.47 29.60
C LYS A 813 36.12 -54.96 29.01
N ASN A 814 36.94 -54.32 29.84
CA ASN A 814 38.37 -54.24 29.55
C ASN A 814 38.96 -55.64 29.75
N LYS A 815 38.98 -56.44 28.69
CA LYS A 815 39.97 -57.52 28.59
C LYS A 815 41.29 -56.88 28.19
N ILE A 816 42.20 -56.86 29.16
CA ILE A 816 43.64 -56.70 29.00
C ILE A 816 44.12 -57.73 27.94
N GLN A 817 44.93 -57.29 26.99
CA GLN A 817 45.95 -58.15 26.36
C GLN A 817 47.25 -57.97 27.13
#